data_AF-A0A1W6PYR9-F1
#
_entry.id   AF-A0A1W6PYR9-F1
#
_cell.length_a   1.000
_cell.length_b   1.000
_cell.length_c   1.000
_cell.angle_alpha   90.00
_cell.angle_beta   90.00
_cell.angle_gamma   90.00
#
_symmetry.space_group_name_H-M   'P 1'
#
loop_
_entity.id
_entity.type
_entity.pdbx_description
1 polymer ?
#
loop_
_entity_poly.entity_id
_entity_poly.type
_entity_poly.pdbx_seq_one_letter_code
_entity_poly.pdbx_strand_id
1 'polypeptide(L)'
;MPFLGIHPDWGFFAAFIFGALMIAAFAWQRFKQRSSEPNELDYAVIRKLAPTQLRESKAMRQAYFYYAGIMVAIYTAFAFFGGLILRIVTYIPMAGLQADVDQTSLTGPSWPLYLALGMAGFVPALKPVEVVETWLRRKVHAWAGVPIKLKDRTRRFLLALDRSVQPSLELALQARKARWDARSSVIAMGSTGSDRKQEGSKERTKISKANVASDNDKIRQKVDKVPDWMVSLLEKVGSYAGLVRKWIELEVMVQAIRDPGSWPETHILDEIQPLAREQRTIAESTMVALEDLMVTDYPKEIEVTQLKESERQASISRRRRQVETMLFDTVARLERSRLELAAILCVYAERSPFVDNRPITADRLRLNTLDHTLRSAVEELLPRERQPATILWVLVSLAAVFALYAVMTTTHLHPLLSPVKSTNVTILTTAALETLQVAAFLWLPLLGVMSLRQHFIDSDHRGRLRKLEVWNETSQQMICHLLIALLVAASGLALLAMFWTALISENTARFIYILVTGPQPALALMLPKCVCSAIFAFLLVRALDGPDRSPQYALLIAIGSASFVTVAFFALTFVGMVSFHDLNSESWADLYYQFGFTDFIACFFIVFVAICTAAWPSAPRESQQRSTGLATSGVVTYCMCILTLAMVGSPAVAEEQDAQHHLKPTVRIGFRRDAEPFSYEAGPSSVRRYRGYVADLCYSIFDAHYRIDEVPVTTENRFDSFRNGHPADRPTTSVDMLCDPTTLRFWRKPGDEEIDGIFSPIVFVSGVSYLLRRPEPGWRKIDFAYVRDTTAVDVAIEACKVDLFGMFPTDQRCVPAPQSRCPMINSTAEKDAPIFRFCEFEDYDSLTQWFCGPESHRWLVFFGDREIIQAKLESFYNAGRCDKNNIEKEASFYTYEPYALLIAPGPREAELAAFVQRGLYDFFSHRAKAISLFRAYFPDVQMSPMMANLFLLNGVDKPVYDTVPSYLFDTTDRATFPRTSESQPGH
;
A
#
# COMPACT_ATOMS: atom_id res chain seq x y z
N MET A 1 -27.51 29.43 -5.76
CA MET A 1 -26.14 29.90 -6.08
C MET A 1 -25.66 29.08 -7.27
N PRO A 2 -25.17 29.71 -8.35
CA PRO A 2 -24.63 28.97 -9.50
C PRO A 2 -23.21 28.48 -9.20
N PHE A 3 -22.99 27.16 -9.14
CA PHE A 3 -21.66 26.55 -9.10
C PHE A 3 -21.09 26.56 -10.52
N LEU A 4 -20.35 27.59 -10.96
CA LEU A 4 -19.88 27.68 -12.36
C LEU A 4 -21.02 27.45 -13.38
N GLY A 5 -22.22 27.95 -13.07
CA GLY A 5 -23.43 27.76 -13.88
C GLY A 5 -24.32 26.54 -13.52
N ILE A 6 -24.02 25.78 -12.47
CA ILE A 6 -24.76 24.58 -12.05
C ILE A 6 -25.72 24.87 -10.88
N HIS A 7 -26.95 24.36 -10.95
CA HIS A 7 -27.99 24.45 -9.91
C HIS A 7 -28.35 23.05 -9.36
N PRO A 8 -27.82 22.63 -8.19
CA PRO A 8 -28.16 21.33 -7.61
C PRO A 8 -29.56 21.34 -6.99
N ASP A 9 -30.37 20.34 -7.35
CA ASP A 9 -31.74 20.17 -6.85
C ASP A 9 -31.82 19.57 -5.43
N TRP A 10 -32.95 19.73 -4.74
CA TRP A 10 -33.14 19.14 -3.39
C TRP A 10 -32.97 17.61 -3.37
N GLY A 11 -33.38 16.93 -4.45
CA GLY A 11 -33.17 15.50 -4.62
C GLY A 11 -31.69 15.10 -4.55
N PHE A 12 -30.80 15.94 -5.08
CA PHE A 12 -29.35 15.73 -5.03
C PHE A 12 -28.83 15.67 -3.59
N PHE A 13 -29.23 16.62 -2.75
CA PHE A 13 -28.80 16.68 -1.35
C PHE A 13 -29.31 15.51 -0.52
N ALA A 14 -30.56 15.09 -0.72
CA ALA A 14 -31.14 13.94 -0.04
C ALA A 14 -30.42 12.63 -0.42
N ALA A 15 -30.16 12.43 -1.72
CA ALA A 15 -29.40 11.28 -2.21
C ALA A 15 -27.94 11.28 -1.71
N PHE A 16 -27.32 12.45 -1.61
CA PHE A 16 -25.98 12.62 -1.06
C PHE A 16 -25.88 12.20 0.41
N ILE A 17 -26.81 12.64 1.26
CA ILE A 17 -26.82 12.26 2.69
C ILE A 17 -27.01 10.74 2.84
N PHE A 18 -27.94 10.16 2.07
CA PHE A 18 -28.16 8.72 2.07
C PHE A 18 -26.91 7.95 1.61
N GLY A 19 -26.25 8.42 0.55
CA GLY A 19 -24.99 7.86 0.06
C GLY A 19 -23.86 7.93 1.10
N ALA A 20 -23.73 9.05 1.82
CA ALA A 20 -22.75 9.20 2.88
C ALA A 20 -22.97 8.22 4.05
N LEU A 21 -24.22 8.01 4.46
CA LEU A 21 -24.58 7.01 5.48
C LEU A 21 -24.25 5.58 5.03
N MET A 22 -24.53 5.26 3.77
CA MET A 22 -24.20 3.97 3.19
C MET A 22 -22.67 3.73 3.17
N ILE A 23 -21.89 4.72 2.74
CA ILE A 23 -20.41 4.63 2.77
C ILE A 23 -19.90 4.42 4.18
N ALA A 24 -20.42 5.15 5.17
CA ALA A 24 -20.02 4.98 6.57
C ALA A 24 -20.30 3.54 7.07
N ALA A 25 -21.46 2.97 6.74
CA ALA A 25 -21.82 1.61 7.10
C ALA A 25 -20.88 0.56 6.45
N PHE A 26 -20.62 0.68 5.14
CA PHE A 26 -19.71 -0.23 4.43
C PHE A 26 -18.24 -0.06 4.85
N ALA A 27 -17.83 1.17 5.19
CA ALA A 27 -16.49 1.44 5.71
C ALA A 27 -16.19 0.62 6.97
N TRP A 28 -17.20 0.28 7.79
CA TRP A 28 -16.97 -0.55 8.98
C TRP A 28 -16.61 -1.99 8.61
N GLN A 29 -17.29 -2.57 7.61
CA GLN A 29 -16.96 -3.91 7.12
C GLN A 29 -15.55 -3.94 6.52
N ARG A 30 -15.17 -2.92 5.76
CA ARG A 30 -13.84 -2.79 5.16
C ARG A 30 -12.74 -2.54 6.19
N PHE A 31 -12.99 -1.69 7.17
CA PHE A 31 -12.04 -1.40 8.24
C PHE A 31 -11.72 -2.65 9.11
N LYS A 32 -12.63 -3.63 9.16
CA LYS A 32 -12.39 -4.92 9.84
C LYS A 32 -11.49 -5.87 9.03
N GLN A 33 -11.40 -5.71 7.72
CA GLN A 33 -10.57 -6.56 6.88
C GLN A 33 -9.08 -6.25 7.12
N ARG A 34 -8.24 -7.28 6.97
CA ARG A 34 -6.80 -7.16 7.18
C ARG A 34 -6.17 -6.30 6.09
N SER A 35 -5.25 -5.43 6.49
CA SER A 35 -4.54 -4.51 5.59
C SER A 35 -3.06 -4.83 5.42
N SER A 36 -2.51 -5.79 6.18
CA SER A 36 -1.08 -6.11 6.22
C SER A 36 -0.87 -7.50 5.64
N GLU A 37 0.03 -7.62 4.65
CA GLU A 37 0.48 -8.91 4.14
C GLU A 37 1.34 -9.61 5.21
N PRO A 38 1.05 -10.87 5.54
CA PRO A 38 1.83 -11.61 6.53
C PRO A 38 3.20 -11.97 5.95
N ASN A 39 4.26 -11.36 6.47
CA ASN A 39 5.63 -11.80 6.19
C ASN A 39 5.90 -13.15 6.88
N GLU A 40 6.89 -13.88 6.39
CA GLU A 40 7.28 -15.21 6.90
C GLU A 40 7.66 -15.20 8.41
N LEU A 41 8.05 -14.02 8.91
CA LEU A 41 8.43 -13.74 10.30
C LEU A 41 7.30 -13.18 11.19
N ASP A 42 6.05 -13.09 10.70
CA ASP A 42 4.92 -12.56 11.48
C ASP A 42 4.30 -13.61 12.41
N TYR A 43 4.11 -13.24 13.68
CA TYR A 43 3.50 -14.05 14.74
C TYR A 43 2.14 -14.62 14.29
N ALA A 44 1.85 -15.87 14.65
CA ALA A 44 0.58 -16.54 14.38
C ALA A 44 -0.63 -15.74 14.90
N VAL A 45 -0.43 -14.96 15.96
CA VAL A 45 -1.39 -14.01 16.54
C VAL A 45 -1.81 -12.92 15.54
N ILE A 46 -0.85 -12.35 14.81
CA ILE A 46 -1.10 -11.32 13.79
C ILE A 46 -1.83 -11.93 12.58
N ARG A 47 -1.58 -13.21 12.30
CA ARG A 47 -2.20 -13.95 11.18
C ARG A 47 -3.60 -14.45 11.47
N LYS A 48 -3.96 -14.72 12.73
CA LYS A 48 -5.27 -15.31 13.09
C LYS A 48 -6.28 -14.28 13.59
N LEU A 49 -5.85 -13.18 14.19
CA LEU A 49 -6.76 -12.15 14.73
C LEU A 49 -7.10 -11.06 13.70
N ALA A 50 -8.26 -10.42 13.86
CA ALA A 50 -8.65 -9.22 13.12
C ALA A 50 -7.94 -7.98 13.71
N PRO A 51 -7.70 -6.89 12.94
CA PRO A 51 -7.09 -5.67 13.47
C PRO A 51 -7.82 -5.10 14.68
N THR A 52 -9.15 -5.20 14.70
CA THR A 52 -10.00 -4.79 15.84
C THR A 52 -9.78 -5.62 17.10
N GLN A 53 -9.26 -6.84 16.96
CA GLN A 53 -8.96 -7.77 18.05
C GLN A 53 -7.59 -7.51 18.68
N LEU A 54 -6.69 -6.83 17.98
CA LEU A 54 -5.32 -6.58 18.44
C LEU A 54 -5.18 -5.40 19.41
N ARG A 55 -6.21 -4.53 19.55
CA ARG A 55 -6.15 -3.30 20.37
C ARG A 55 -7.45 -3.00 21.14
N GLU A 56 -7.41 -2.02 22.05
CA GLU A 56 -8.59 -1.50 22.80
C GLU A 56 -9.66 -0.96 21.84
N SER A 57 -10.93 -1.24 22.16
CA SER A 57 -12.10 -0.86 21.35
C SER A 57 -12.22 0.66 21.12
N LYS A 58 -11.76 1.50 22.06
CA LYS A 58 -11.80 2.96 21.93
C LYS A 58 -10.87 3.49 20.84
N ALA A 59 -9.61 3.04 20.82
CA ALA A 59 -8.63 3.43 19.80
C ALA A 59 -9.08 2.97 18.40
N MET A 60 -9.63 1.76 18.30
CA MET A 60 -10.14 1.24 17.02
C MET A 60 -11.40 1.96 16.53
N ARG A 61 -12.29 2.41 17.43
CA ARG A 61 -13.43 3.27 17.06
C ARG A 61 -12.97 4.62 16.52
N GLN A 62 -11.98 5.26 17.16
CA GLN A 62 -11.41 6.52 16.66
C GLN A 62 -10.79 6.35 15.28
N ALA A 63 -9.99 5.30 15.09
CA ALA A 63 -9.40 4.95 13.80
C ALA A 63 -10.47 4.72 12.73
N TYR A 64 -11.55 4.02 13.05
CA TYR A 64 -12.69 3.88 12.15
C TYR A 64 -13.32 5.24 11.79
N PHE A 65 -13.53 6.14 12.75
CA PHE A 65 -14.08 7.47 12.44
C PHE A 65 -13.18 8.27 11.50
N TYR A 66 -11.85 8.17 11.61
CA TYR A 66 -10.95 8.78 10.64
C TYR A 66 -11.06 8.14 9.26
N TYR A 67 -11.06 6.80 9.19
CA TYR A 67 -11.19 6.09 7.91
C TYR A 67 -12.53 6.39 7.22
N ALA A 68 -13.64 6.30 7.96
CA ALA A 68 -14.97 6.63 7.46
C ALA A 68 -15.07 8.11 7.06
N GLY A 69 -14.51 9.02 7.88
CA GLY A 69 -14.47 10.45 7.59
C GLY A 69 -13.70 10.77 6.31
N ILE A 70 -12.54 10.16 6.09
CA ILE A 70 -11.76 10.32 4.84
C ILE A 70 -12.55 9.78 3.65
N MET A 71 -13.18 8.61 3.77
CA MET A 71 -14.01 8.03 2.70
C MET A 71 -15.21 8.93 2.35
N VAL A 72 -15.89 9.48 3.36
CA VAL A 72 -16.99 10.43 3.17
C VAL A 72 -16.49 11.75 2.57
N ALA A 73 -15.30 12.22 2.94
CA ALA A 73 -14.71 13.42 2.36
C ALA A 73 -14.36 13.23 0.88
N ILE A 74 -13.77 12.09 0.51
CA ILE A 74 -13.50 11.71 -0.88
C ILE A 74 -14.82 11.63 -1.66
N TYR A 75 -15.83 10.99 -1.08
CA TYR A 75 -17.17 10.94 -1.68
C TYR A 75 -17.79 12.32 -1.87
N THR A 76 -17.65 13.22 -0.89
CA THR A 76 -18.13 14.59 -0.98
C THR A 76 -17.41 15.35 -2.09
N ALA A 77 -16.09 15.18 -2.19
CA ALA A 77 -15.32 15.77 -3.28
C ALA A 77 -15.80 15.28 -4.65
N PHE A 78 -16.01 13.98 -4.84
CA PHE A 78 -16.52 13.46 -6.11
C PHE A 78 -17.99 13.79 -6.38
N ALA A 79 -18.83 13.87 -5.35
CA ALA A 79 -20.24 14.22 -5.52
C ALA A 79 -20.40 15.66 -6.02
N PHE A 80 -19.73 16.62 -5.38
CA PHE A 80 -19.89 18.04 -5.71
C PHE A 80 -18.93 18.56 -6.79
N PHE A 81 -17.73 17.98 -6.88
CA PHE A 81 -16.72 18.38 -7.86
C PHE A 81 -16.53 17.36 -8.97
N GLY A 82 -17.28 16.26 -9.00
CA GLY A 82 -17.15 15.22 -10.02
C GLY A 82 -17.18 15.78 -11.42
N GLY A 83 -18.08 16.73 -11.73
CA GLY A 83 -18.11 17.40 -13.03
C GLY A 83 -16.85 18.23 -13.34
N LEU A 84 -16.25 18.89 -12.34
CA LEU A 84 -15.03 19.68 -12.52
C LEU A 84 -13.77 18.80 -12.54
N ILE A 85 -13.73 17.74 -11.73
CA ILE A 85 -12.68 16.72 -11.74
C ILE A 85 -12.71 15.98 -13.07
N LEU A 86 -13.88 15.56 -13.56
CA LEU A 86 -14.02 14.93 -14.87
C LEU A 86 -13.62 15.89 -15.99
N ARG A 87 -13.99 17.18 -15.91
CA ARG A 87 -13.51 18.21 -16.85
C ARG A 87 -11.99 18.43 -16.78
N ILE A 88 -11.40 18.48 -15.60
CA ILE A 88 -9.94 18.61 -15.43
C ILE A 88 -9.22 17.34 -15.88
N VAL A 89 -9.79 16.16 -15.63
CA VAL A 89 -9.29 14.86 -16.11
C VAL A 89 -9.47 14.72 -17.63
N THR A 90 -10.42 15.42 -18.26
CA THR A 90 -10.42 15.56 -19.73
C THR A 90 -9.36 16.55 -20.25
N TYR A 91 -8.83 17.45 -19.40
CA TYR A 91 -7.73 18.36 -19.75
C TYR A 91 -6.33 17.82 -19.38
N ILE A 92 -6.24 16.88 -18.44
CA ILE A 92 -5.02 16.15 -18.11
C ILE A 92 -5.09 14.85 -18.90
N PRO A 93 -4.22 14.61 -19.91
CA PRO A 93 -4.29 13.41 -20.72
C PRO A 93 -3.79 12.21 -19.90
N MET A 94 -4.61 11.71 -18.99
CA MET A 94 -4.44 10.42 -18.35
C MET A 94 -5.55 9.50 -18.83
N ALA A 95 -5.18 8.61 -19.74
CA ALA A 95 -5.83 7.32 -19.98
C ALA A 95 -7.38 7.32 -20.06
N GLY A 96 -7.91 7.55 -21.26
CA GLY A 96 -8.96 6.69 -21.83
C GLY A 96 -10.36 6.66 -21.20
N LEU A 97 -10.72 7.58 -20.31
CA LEU A 97 -12.09 7.70 -19.78
C LEU A 97 -12.74 9.00 -20.27
N GLN A 98 -13.12 9.05 -21.56
CA GLN A 98 -14.19 9.96 -21.98
C GLN A 98 -15.52 9.32 -21.60
N ALA A 99 -15.91 9.52 -20.34
CA ALA A 99 -17.31 9.43 -19.98
C ALA A 99 -17.94 10.74 -20.48
N ASP A 100 -18.70 10.67 -21.57
CA ASP A 100 -19.56 11.77 -22.00
C ASP A 100 -20.71 11.84 -20.99
N VAL A 101 -20.42 12.43 -19.83
CA VAL A 101 -21.38 12.54 -18.75
C VAL A 101 -22.19 13.81 -19.03
N ASP A 102 -23.39 13.59 -19.53
CA ASP A 102 -24.33 14.65 -19.84
C ASP A 102 -24.48 15.57 -18.61
N GLN A 103 -24.38 16.90 -18.79
CA GLN A 103 -24.28 17.85 -17.67
C GLN A 103 -25.51 17.81 -16.75
N THR A 104 -26.64 17.35 -17.28
CA THR A 104 -27.92 17.12 -16.60
C THR A 104 -27.89 15.89 -15.68
N SER A 105 -27.07 14.88 -15.98
CA SER A 105 -26.94 13.65 -15.17
C SER A 105 -26.06 13.85 -13.92
N LEU A 106 -25.09 14.76 -13.98
CA LEU A 106 -24.19 15.10 -12.86
C LEU A 106 -24.87 15.91 -11.75
N THR A 107 -26.01 16.53 -12.06
CA THR A 107 -26.74 17.43 -11.15
C THR A 107 -27.99 16.79 -10.55
N GLY A 108 -28.39 15.62 -11.08
CA GLY A 108 -29.54 14.85 -10.61
C GLY A 108 -29.29 14.02 -9.35
N PRO A 109 -30.35 13.57 -8.65
CA PRO A 109 -30.28 12.74 -7.44
C PRO A 109 -29.59 11.39 -7.65
N SER A 110 -29.53 10.89 -8.87
CA SER A 110 -28.90 9.62 -9.22
C SER A 110 -27.38 9.65 -9.07
N TRP A 111 -26.72 10.78 -9.33
CA TRP A 111 -25.25 10.89 -9.34
C TRP A 111 -24.60 10.60 -7.97
N PRO A 112 -24.99 11.26 -6.86
CA PRO A 112 -24.44 10.93 -5.54
C PRO A 112 -24.71 9.49 -5.14
N LEU A 113 -25.85 8.92 -5.56
CA LEU A 113 -26.20 7.53 -5.23
C LEU A 113 -25.32 6.54 -6.00
N TYR A 114 -25.11 6.77 -7.31
CA TYR A 114 -24.21 5.97 -8.14
C TYR A 114 -22.77 6.03 -7.61
N LEU A 115 -22.29 7.21 -7.23
CA LEU A 115 -20.98 7.35 -6.60
C LEU A 115 -20.89 6.57 -5.29
N ALA A 116 -21.94 6.62 -4.46
CA ALA A 116 -21.93 5.90 -3.20
C ALA A 116 -21.97 4.39 -3.39
N LEU A 117 -22.80 3.87 -4.31
CA LEU A 117 -22.86 2.46 -4.69
C LEU A 117 -21.55 1.99 -5.34
N GLY A 118 -20.97 2.81 -6.20
CA GLY A 118 -19.65 2.61 -6.78
C GLY A 118 -18.59 2.49 -5.68
N MET A 119 -18.49 3.50 -4.82
CA MET A 119 -17.52 3.51 -3.71
C MET A 119 -17.75 2.38 -2.71
N ALA A 120 -19.01 1.97 -2.44
CA ALA A 120 -19.38 0.93 -1.48
C ALA A 120 -19.29 -0.52 -2.03
N GLY A 121 -19.46 -0.72 -3.35
CA GLY A 121 -19.50 -2.06 -3.96
C GLY A 121 -18.53 -2.30 -5.11
N PHE A 122 -18.37 -1.35 -6.03
CA PHE A 122 -17.67 -1.54 -7.31
C PHE A 122 -16.18 -1.15 -7.27
N VAL A 123 -15.85 -0.12 -6.49
CA VAL A 123 -14.51 0.45 -6.37
C VAL A 123 -13.46 -0.54 -5.83
N PRO A 124 -13.77 -1.44 -4.87
CA PRO A 124 -12.82 -2.49 -4.46
C PRO A 124 -12.49 -3.51 -5.54
N ALA A 125 -13.31 -3.65 -6.58
CA ALA A 125 -13.03 -4.55 -7.70
C ALA A 125 -11.94 -3.97 -8.64
N LEU A 126 -11.65 -2.67 -8.53
CA LEU A 126 -10.60 -2.01 -9.28
C LEU A 126 -9.27 -2.10 -8.51
N LYS A 127 -8.37 -2.97 -8.96
CA LYS A 127 -7.04 -3.17 -8.35
C LYS A 127 -6.27 -1.88 -8.00
N PRO A 128 -6.24 -0.82 -8.85
CA PRO A 128 -5.55 0.41 -8.49
C PRO A 128 -6.15 1.11 -7.27
N VAL A 129 -7.48 1.10 -7.16
CA VAL A 129 -8.17 1.73 -6.04
C VAL A 129 -8.09 0.85 -4.80
N GLU A 130 -8.11 -0.48 -4.95
CA GLU A 130 -7.83 -1.42 -3.87
C GLU A 130 -6.44 -1.17 -3.25
N VAL A 131 -5.41 -0.90 -4.07
CA VAL A 131 -4.05 -0.59 -3.58
C VAL A 131 -4.05 0.71 -2.76
N VAL A 132 -4.69 1.77 -3.25
CA VAL A 132 -4.79 3.07 -2.56
C VAL A 132 -5.63 2.94 -1.28
N GLU A 133 -6.74 2.22 -1.34
CA GLU A 133 -7.60 1.98 -0.18
C GLU A 133 -6.86 1.13 0.88
N THR A 134 -6.12 0.11 0.46
CA THR A 134 -5.30 -0.73 1.35
C THR A 134 -4.15 0.07 1.93
N TRP A 135 -3.55 1.00 1.18
CA TRP A 135 -2.58 1.96 1.71
C TRP A 135 -3.21 2.87 2.77
N LEU A 136 -4.39 3.43 2.49
CA LEU A 136 -5.11 4.30 3.42
C LEU A 136 -5.48 3.54 4.70
N ARG A 137 -6.01 2.33 4.56
CA ARG A 137 -6.36 1.43 5.67
C ARG A 137 -5.13 1.06 6.50
N ARG A 138 -4.00 0.72 5.85
CA ARG A 138 -2.70 0.51 6.53
C ARG A 138 -2.27 1.73 7.31
N LYS A 139 -2.39 2.93 6.75
CA LYS A 139 -2.02 4.18 7.44
C LYS A 139 -2.92 4.45 8.64
N VAL A 140 -4.23 4.27 8.51
CA VAL A 140 -5.16 4.48 9.63
C VAL A 140 -4.98 3.40 10.72
N HIS A 141 -4.73 2.15 10.35
CA HIS A 141 -4.37 1.11 11.32
C HIS A 141 -3.01 1.38 11.98
N ALA A 142 -2.05 1.96 11.26
CA ALA A 142 -0.77 2.37 11.81
C ALA A 142 -0.91 3.56 12.78
N TRP A 143 -1.82 4.52 12.52
CA TRP A 143 -2.19 5.55 13.51
C TRP A 143 -2.78 4.92 14.77
N ALA A 144 -3.55 3.85 14.59
CA ALA A 144 -4.01 2.97 15.67
C ALA A 144 -2.94 1.95 16.12
N GLY A 145 -1.67 2.08 15.73
CA GLY A 145 -0.53 1.27 16.20
C GLY A 145 -0.48 -0.21 15.78
N VAL A 146 -1.32 -0.67 14.85
CA VAL A 146 -1.33 -2.06 14.36
C VAL A 146 -0.60 -2.14 13.00
N PRO A 147 0.36 -3.07 12.75
CA PRO A 147 0.93 -4.09 13.65
C PRO A 147 2.28 -3.67 14.30
N ILE A 148 2.86 -2.54 13.91
CA ILE A 148 4.23 -2.14 14.24
C ILE A 148 4.47 -2.09 15.76
N LYS A 149 3.49 -1.57 16.53
CA LYS A 149 3.63 -1.49 17.99
C LYS A 149 3.59 -2.84 18.68
N LEU A 150 2.91 -3.85 18.14
CA LEU A 150 2.84 -5.17 18.78
C LEU A 150 4.21 -5.85 18.75
N LYS A 151 4.94 -5.75 17.64
CA LYS A 151 6.30 -6.30 17.51
C LYS A 151 7.28 -5.60 18.46
N ASP A 152 7.25 -4.28 18.50
CA ASP A 152 8.13 -3.50 19.37
C ASP A 152 7.78 -3.67 20.86
N ARG A 153 6.50 -3.83 21.18
CA ARG A 153 6.04 -4.17 22.54
C ARG A 153 6.43 -5.58 22.93
N THR A 154 6.28 -6.56 22.03
CA THR A 154 6.75 -7.95 22.26
C THR A 154 8.25 -7.97 22.55
N ARG A 155 9.03 -7.20 21.78
CA ARG A 155 10.48 -7.05 22.01
C ARG A 155 10.78 -6.39 23.35
N ARG A 156 10.09 -5.28 23.69
CA ARG A 156 10.26 -4.59 24.98
C ARG A 156 9.86 -5.47 26.17
N PHE A 157 8.78 -6.23 26.03
CA PHE A 157 8.32 -7.19 27.02
C PHE A 157 9.40 -8.24 27.30
N LEU A 158 9.93 -8.85 26.24
CA LEU A 158 11.00 -9.84 26.37
C LEU A 158 12.28 -9.23 26.94
N LEU A 159 12.63 -7.98 26.61
CA LEU A 159 13.77 -7.29 27.21
C LEU A 159 13.56 -6.97 28.70
N ALA A 160 12.33 -6.63 29.10
CA ALA A 160 11.99 -6.40 30.50
C ALA A 160 12.02 -7.71 31.30
N LEU A 161 11.49 -8.79 30.71
CA LEU A 161 11.56 -10.14 31.27
C LEU A 161 13.02 -10.61 31.39
N ASP A 162 13.83 -10.39 30.36
CA ASP A 162 15.27 -10.67 30.35
C ASP A 162 15.99 -9.94 31.48
N ARG A 163 15.78 -8.63 31.63
CA ARG A 163 16.35 -7.84 32.74
C ARG A 163 15.97 -8.37 34.12
N SER A 164 14.77 -8.95 34.26
CA SER A 164 14.31 -9.51 35.53
C SER A 164 14.92 -10.87 35.85
N VAL A 165 15.19 -11.70 34.83
CA VAL A 165 15.72 -13.08 34.99
C VAL A 165 17.25 -13.13 35.00
N GLN A 166 17.90 -12.25 34.23
CA GLN A 166 19.36 -12.24 34.02
C GLN A 166 20.19 -12.24 35.33
N PRO A 167 19.89 -11.44 36.37
CA PRO A 167 20.71 -11.39 37.58
C PRO A 167 20.71 -12.73 38.33
N SER A 168 19.55 -13.38 38.43
CA SER A 168 19.39 -14.67 39.12
C SER A 168 20.06 -15.81 38.36
N LEU A 169 20.02 -15.76 37.03
CA LEU A 169 20.69 -16.73 36.16
C LEU A 169 22.21 -16.64 36.26
N GLU A 170 22.79 -15.43 36.25
CA GLU A 170 24.23 -15.23 36.39
C GLU A 170 24.76 -15.79 37.72
N LEU A 171 24.03 -15.57 38.82
CA LEU A 171 24.36 -16.14 40.12
C LEU A 171 24.34 -17.67 40.12
N ALA A 172 23.38 -18.29 39.43
CA ALA A 172 23.30 -19.75 39.32
C ALA A 172 24.43 -20.34 38.46
N LEU A 173 24.77 -19.68 37.35
CA LEU A 173 25.88 -20.08 36.48
C LEU A 173 27.23 -19.96 37.19
N GLN A 174 27.46 -18.88 37.93
CA GLN A 174 28.66 -18.70 38.75
C GLN A 174 28.77 -19.79 39.83
N ALA A 175 27.66 -20.14 40.48
CA ALA A 175 27.64 -21.22 41.47
C ALA A 175 27.92 -22.60 40.87
N ARG A 176 27.42 -22.90 39.66
CA ARG A 176 27.76 -24.15 38.94
C ARG A 176 29.24 -24.17 38.54
N LYS A 177 29.77 -23.07 38.02
CA LYS A 177 31.19 -22.96 37.64
C LYS A 177 32.11 -23.16 38.84
N ALA A 178 31.85 -22.49 39.96
CA ALA A 178 32.61 -22.67 41.20
C ALA A 178 32.58 -24.13 41.71
N ARG A 179 31.45 -24.84 41.59
CA ARG A 179 31.35 -26.26 41.93
C ARG A 179 32.12 -27.16 40.97
N TRP A 180 32.11 -26.84 39.68
CA TRP A 180 32.89 -27.58 38.68
C TRP A 180 34.40 -27.42 38.92
N ASP A 181 34.85 -26.20 39.20
CA ASP A 181 36.25 -25.88 39.52
C ASP A 181 36.69 -26.53 40.86
N ALA A 182 35.79 -26.61 41.84
CA ALA A 182 36.00 -27.37 43.06
C ALA A 182 36.07 -28.89 42.83
N ARG A 183 35.27 -29.43 41.89
CA ARG A 183 35.26 -30.86 41.56
C ARG A 183 36.48 -31.27 40.75
N SER A 184 36.93 -30.43 39.82
CA SER A 184 38.15 -30.67 39.03
C SER A 184 39.42 -30.58 39.89
N SER A 185 39.45 -29.69 40.88
CA SER A 185 40.55 -29.64 41.87
C SER A 185 40.55 -30.84 42.83
N VAL A 186 39.39 -31.37 43.22
CA VAL A 186 39.28 -32.61 44.04
C VAL A 186 39.65 -33.87 43.24
N ILE A 187 39.46 -33.89 41.93
CA ILE A 187 39.93 -34.99 41.07
C ILE A 187 41.46 -34.90 40.84
N ALA A 188 42.04 -33.70 40.92
CA ALA A 188 43.49 -33.46 40.81
C ALA A 188 44.27 -33.69 42.12
N MET A 189 43.59 -33.74 43.28
CA MET A 189 44.19 -34.04 44.59
C MET A 189 43.48 -35.23 45.23
N GLY A 190 44.13 -36.39 45.20
CA GLY A 190 43.65 -37.60 45.86
C GLY A 190 43.35 -37.37 47.35
N SER A 191 42.17 -37.84 47.77
CA SER A 191 41.78 -38.28 49.10
C SER A 191 42.68 -37.84 50.28
N THR A 192 42.24 -36.86 51.08
CA THR A 192 42.33 -36.91 52.55
C THR A 192 41.23 -36.04 53.16
N GLY A 193 40.56 -36.56 54.19
CA GLY A 193 39.27 -36.06 54.68
C GLY A 193 39.32 -34.97 55.75
N SER A 194 38.14 -34.58 56.22
CA SER A 194 37.78 -34.38 57.64
C SER A 194 36.48 -33.59 57.73
N ASP A 195 35.57 -34.09 58.55
CA ASP A 195 34.44 -33.39 59.13
C ASP A 195 34.82 -32.00 59.67
N ARG A 196 33.92 -31.02 59.47
CA ARG A 196 33.69 -29.97 60.46
C ARG A 196 32.27 -29.40 60.34
N LYS A 197 31.43 -29.79 61.31
CA LYS A 197 30.20 -29.07 61.67
C LYS A 197 30.53 -27.63 62.02
N GLN A 198 29.74 -26.68 61.52
CA GLN A 198 29.48 -25.45 62.25
C GLN A 198 28.02 -25.02 62.08
N GLU A 199 27.38 -24.91 63.23
CA GLU A 199 26.00 -24.59 63.49
C GLU A 199 25.95 -23.18 64.08
N GLY A 200 24.97 -22.37 63.67
CA GLY A 200 24.73 -20.99 64.14
C GLY A 200 24.68 -20.02 62.95
N SER A 201 23.67 -19.19 62.72
CA SER A 201 22.68 -18.59 63.61
C SER A 201 21.41 -18.24 62.82
N LYS A 202 20.26 -18.63 63.36
CA LYS A 202 18.93 -18.14 62.94
C LYS A 202 18.66 -16.85 63.71
N GLU A 203 18.43 -15.71 63.04
CA GLU A 203 17.29 -14.85 63.38
C GLU A 203 16.98 -13.74 62.34
N ARG A 204 15.68 -13.55 62.09
CA ARG A 204 14.99 -12.33 61.59
C ARG A 204 15.37 -11.73 60.23
N THR A 205 14.73 -12.28 59.18
CA THR A 205 13.98 -11.49 58.17
C THR A 205 13.03 -12.42 57.43
N LYS A 206 12.09 -13.03 58.16
CA LYS A 206 11.05 -13.89 57.61
C LYS A 206 9.96 -12.99 57.06
N ILE A 207 9.84 -12.95 55.73
CA ILE A 207 8.61 -12.90 54.91
C ILE A 207 8.93 -12.34 53.50
N SER A 208 9.97 -11.51 53.31
CA SER A 208 10.39 -11.05 51.96
C SER A 208 11.59 -11.82 51.36
N LYS A 209 12.53 -12.32 52.17
CA LYS A 209 13.71 -13.09 51.70
C LYS A 209 13.43 -14.56 51.35
N ALA A 210 12.33 -15.12 51.85
CA ALA A 210 11.99 -16.53 51.64
C ALA A 210 11.60 -16.83 50.18
N ASN A 211 10.92 -15.88 49.51
CA ASN A 211 10.47 -16.07 48.12
C ASN A 211 11.63 -15.90 47.12
N VAL A 212 12.51 -14.92 47.33
CA VAL A 212 13.72 -14.73 46.50
C VAL A 212 14.72 -15.88 46.64
N ALA A 213 14.82 -16.49 47.83
CA ALA A 213 15.63 -17.69 48.02
C ALA A 213 15.02 -18.90 47.28
N SER A 214 13.70 -19.07 47.32
CA SER A 214 13.00 -20.18 46.67
C SER A 214 13.11 -20.15 45.13
N ASP A 215 13.04 -18.98 44.49
CA ASP A 215 13.14 -18.89 43.03
C ASP A 215 14.59 -19.07 42.53
N ASN A 216 15.57 -18.59 43.29
CA ASN A 216 16.97 -18.85 43.01
C ASN A 216 17.32 -20.34 43.10
N ASP A 217 16.72 -21.09 44.02
CA ASP A 217 16.94 -22.54 44.15
C ASP A 217 16.32 -23.32 42.99
N LYS A 218 15.14 -22.91 42.47
CA LYS A 218 14.55 -23.49 41.26
C LYS A 218 15.42 -23.27 40.02
N ILE A 219 15.92 -22.04 39.82
CA ILE A 219 16.80 -21.70 38.69
C ILE A 219 18.11 -22.51 38.78
N ARG A 220 18.70 -22.63 39.99
CA ARG A 220 19.87 -23.47 40.22
C ARG A 220 19.62 -24.94 39.89
N GLN A 221 18.50 -25.49 40.33
CA GLN A 221 18.14 -26.89 40.01
C GLN A 221 18.01 -27.12 38.51
N LYS A 222 17.43 -26.16 37.76
CA LYS A 222 17.34 -26.24 36.28
C LYS A 222 18.70 -26.13 35.61
N VAL A 223 19.56 -25.22 36.06
CA VAL A 223 20.93 -25.13 35.58
C VAL A 223 21.66 -26.45 35.82
N ASP A 224 21.49 -27.09 36.97
CA ASP A 224 22.15 -28.36 37.32
C ASP A 224 21.61 -29.57 36.54
N LYS A 225 20.34 -29.53 36.08
CA LYS A 225 19.75 -30.58 35.24
C LYS A 225 20.37 -30.69 33.83
N VAL A 226 21.03 -29.64 33.34
CA VAL A 226 21.61 -29.63 31.99
C VAL A 226 22.86 -30.54 31.91
N PRO A 227 22.88 -31.56 31.02
CA PRO A 227 24.03 -32.45 30.84
C PRO A 227 25.27 -31.73 30.31
N ASP A 228 26.45 -32.15 30.76
CA ASP A 228 27.74 -31.51 30.42
C ASP A 228 28.05 -31.54 28.91
N TRP A 229 27.61 -32.58 28.19
CA TRP A 229 27.78 -32.66 26.74
C TRP A 229 27.04 -31.52 26.02
N MET A 230 25.83 -31.18 26.49
CA MET A 230 25.00 -30.12 25.92
C MET A 230 25.56 -28.74 26.27
N VAL A 231 26.10 -28.57 27.49
CA VAL A 231 26.85 -27.37 27.88
C VAL A 231 28.02 -27.15 26.92
N SER A 232 28.86 -28.17 26.70
CA SER A 232 30.06 -28.04 25.87
C SER A 232 29.76 -27.70 24.40
N LEU A 233 28.65 -28.22 23.86
CA LEU A 233 28.22 -27.95 22.49
C LEU A 233 27.66 -26.52 22.38
N LEU A 234 26.82 -26.11 23.34
CA LEU A 234 26.19 -24.79 23.32
C LEU A 234 27.14 -23.67 23.74
N GLU A 235 28.16 -23.93 24.55
CA GLU A 235 29.22 -22.95 24.88
C GLU A 235 30.08 -22.63 23.65
N LYS A 236 30.39 -23.61 22.80
CA LYS A 236 31.09 -23.38 21.51
C LYS A 236 30.32 -22.46 20.57
N VAL A 237 28.99 -22.45 20.69
CA VAL A 237 28.08 -21.61 19.90
C VAL A 237 27.65 -20.34 20.67
N GLY A 238 28.10 -20.16 21.92
CA GLY A 238 27.75 -19.02 22.77
C GLY A 238 26.29 -18.99 23.26
N SER A 239 25.56 -20.11 23.20
CA SER A 239 24.10 -20.18 23.37
C SER A 239 23.63 -20.81 24.70
N TYR A 240 24.51 -21.36 25.53
CA TYR A 240 24.12 -22.10 26.75
C TYR A 240 23.29 -21.26 27.73
N ALA A 241 23.80 -20.08 28.12
CA ALA A 241 23.07 -19.15 28.98
C ALA A 241 21.78 -18.63 28.31
N GLY A 242 21.77 -18.54 26.98
CA GLY A 242 20.60 -18.15 26.20
C GLY A 242 19.49 -19.20 26.23
N LEU A 243 19.83 -20.50 26.20
CA LEU A 243 18.88 -21.60 26.25
C LEU A 243 18.14 -21.66 27.59
N VAL A 244 18.88 -21.68 28.70
CA VAL A 244 18.29 -21.76 30.05
C VAL A 244 17.38 -20.56 30.32
N ARG A 245 17.80 -19.38 29.85
CA ARG A 245 16.99 -18.15 29.92
C ARG A 245 15.69 -18.26 29.13
N LYS A 246 15.76 -18.65 27.85
CA LYS A 246 14.59 -18.86 26.99
C LYS A 246 13.60 -19.86 27.61
N TRP A 247 14.12 -20.90 28.25
CA TRP A 247 13.31 -21.91 28.93
C TRP A 247 12.56 -21.35 30.15
N ILE A 248 13.25 -20.59 31.02
CA ILE A 248 12.63 -19.96 32.20
C ILE A 248 11.57 -18.92 31.78
N GLU A 249 11.90 -18.05 30.82
CA GLU A 249 10.97 -17.06 30.29
C GLU A 249 9.69 -17.72 29.74
N LEU A 250 9.84 -18.82 29.01
CA LEU A 250 8.71 -19.57 28.46
C LEU A 250 7.82 -20.19 29.54
N GLU A 251 8.41 -20.76 30.58
CA GLU A 251 7.69 -21.36 31.71
C GLU A 251 6.86 -20.32 32.48
N VAL A 252 7.43 -19.14 32.74
CA VAL A 252 6.71 -18.01 33.37
C VAL A 252 5.50 -17.61 32.52
N MET A 253 5.67 -17.52 31.20
CA MET A 253 4.57 -17.17 30.29
C MET A 253 3.49 -18.26 30.20
N VAL A 254 3.87 -19.54 30.19
CA VAL A 254 2.93 -20.67 30.19
C VAL A 254 2.10 -20.69 31.47
N GLN A 255 2.74 -20.46 32.62
CA GLN A 255 2.05 -20.40 33.92
C GLN A 255 1.09 -19.21 33.98
N ALA A 256 1.47 -18.05 33.43
CA ALA A 256 0.61 -16.87 33.36
C ALA A 256 -0.68 -17.08 32.55
N ILE A 257 -0.68 -18.00 31.58
CA ILE A 257 -1.86 -18.35 30.76
C ILE A 257 -2.68 -19.49 31.42
N ARG A 258 -2.05 -20.30 32.26
CA ARG A 258 -2.67 -21.46 32.92
C ARG A 258 -3.69 -21.08 33.99
N ASP A 259 -3.41 -20.04 34.76
CA ASP A 259 -4.25 -19.59 35.86
C ASP A 259 -4.98 -18.27 35.48
N PRO A 260 -6.17 -18.32 34.84
CA PRO A 260 -6.85 -17.12 34.33
C PRO A 260 -7.25 -16.12 35.43
N GLY A 261 -7.26 -16.53 36.70
CA GLY A 261 -7.52 -15.66 37.86
C GLY A 261 -6.45 -14.58 38.10
N SER A 262 -5.31 -14.63 37.39
CA SER A 262 -4.28 -13.58 37.43
C SER A 262 -4.52 -12.43 36.45
N TRP A 263 -5.48 -12.54 35.54
CA TRP A 263 -5.82 -11.50 34.57
C TRP A 263 -7.21 -10.91 34.90
N PRO A 264 -7.41 -9.57 34.87
CA PRO A 264 -8.70 -8.95 35.20
C PRO A 264 -9.85 -9.37 34.27
N GLU A 265 -11.08 -9.25 34.77
CA GLU A 265 -12.35 -9.85 34.30
C GLU A 265 -12.52 -10.12 32.78
N THR A 266 -12.99 -11.34 32.52
CA THR A 266 -12.83 -12.13 31.30
C THR A 266 -13.93 -11.98 30.25
N HIS A 267 -14.73 -10.91 30.25
CA HIS A 267 -15.91 -10.85 29.38
C HIS A 267 -15.61 -10.47 27.89
N ILE A 268 -14.37 -10.08 27.56
CA ILE A 268 -13.97 -9.59 26.22
C ILE A 268 -12.93 -10.55 25.55
N LEU A 269 -12.57 -11.66 26.21
CA LEU A 269 -11.42 -12.50 25.85
C LEU A 269 -11.73 -13.90 25.29
N ASP A 270 -13.01 -14.25 25.12
CA ASP A 270 -13.41 -15.55 24.55
C ASP A 270 -12.84 -15.79 23.14
N GLU A 271 -12.59 -14.72 22.37
CA GLU A 271 -12.09 -14.83 20.98
C GLU A 271 -10.58 -15.15 20.88
N ILE A 272 -9.77 -14.79 21.89
CA ILE A 272 -8.29 -14.98 21.89
C ILE A 272 -7.90 -16.23 22.71
N GLN A 273 -8.75 -16.63 23.65
CA GLN A 273 -8.54 -17.81 24.50
C GLN A 273 -8.25 -19.12 23.74
N PRO A 274 -8.93 -19.49 22.64
CA PRO A 274 -8.62 -20.73 21.91
C PRO A 274 -7.19 -20.71 21.35
N LEU A 275 -6.77 -19.55 20.81
CA LEU A 275 -5.41 -19.39 20.28
C LEU A 275 -4.35 -19.43 21.39
N ALA A 276 -4.63 -18.82 22.53
CA ALA A 276 -3.75 -18.86 23.69
C ALA A 276 -3.58 -20.29 24.23
N ARG A 277 -4.65 -21.10 24.26
CA ARG A 277 -4.60 -22.51 24.64
C ARG A 277 -3.79 -23.34 23.64
N GLU A 278 -4.04 -23.16 22.34
CA GLU A 278 -3.29 -23.82 21.26
C GLU A 278 -1.78 -23.56 21.39
N GLN A 279 -1.37 -22.29 21.44
CA GLN A 279 0.05 -21.93 21.55
C GLN A 279 0.68 -22.37 22.87
N ARG A 280 -0.08 -22.37 23.98
CA ARG A 280 0.39 -22.92 25.25
C ARG A 280 0.69 -24.42 25.15
N THR A 281 -0.19 -25.22 24.54
CA THR A 281 0.06 -26.67 24.40
C THR A 281 1.29 -26.96 23.56
N ILE A 282 1.54 -26.15 22.52
CA ILE A 282 2.75 -26.25 21.70
C ILE A 282 4.00 -25.92 22.54
N ALA A 283 3.95 -24.85 23.34
CA ALA A 283 5.05 -24.49 24.23
C ALA A 283 5.33 -25.57 25.29
N GLU A 284 4.29 -26.13 25.92
CA GLU A 284 4.42 -27.24 26.88
C GLU A 284 5.07 -28.48 26.23
N SER A 285 4.60 -28.89 25.04
CA SER A 285 5.19 -30.02 24.32
C SER A 285 6.66 -29.78 23.93
N THR A 286 7.02 -28.53 23.61
CA THR A 286 8.40 -28.16 23.26
C THR A 286 9.33 -28.21 24.48
N MET A 287 8.83 -27.80 25.65
CA MET A 287 9.59 -27.92 26.90
C MET A 287 9.79 -29.39 27.29
N VAL A 288 8.78 -30.25 27.13
CA VAL A 288 8.90 -31.70 27.38
C VAL A 288 9.91 -32.33 26.42
N ALA A 289 9.88 -31.98 25.13
CA ALA A 289 10.86 -32.48 24.15
C ALA A 289 12.31 -32.08 24.51
N LEU A 290 12.50 -30.88 25.09
CA LEU A 290 13.80 -30.47 25.61
C LEU A 290 14.23 -31.30 26.83
N GLU A 291 13.30 -31.59 27.75
CA GLU A 291 13.57 -32.45 28.91
C GLU A 291 13.90 -33.89 28.49
N ASP A 292 13.21 -34.45 27.50
CA ASP A 292 13.51 -35.78 26.94
C ASP A 292 14.91 -35.84 26.30
N LEU A 293 15.31 -34.78 25.60
CA LEU A 293 16.68 -34.65 25.06
C LEU A 293 17.73 -34.56 26.16
N MET A 294 17.41 -33.98 27.31
CA MET A 294 18.31 -33.91 28.47
C MET A 294 18.52 -35.27 29.15
N VAL A 295 17.56 -36.20 29.03
CA VAL A 295 17.67 -37.59 29.52
C VAL A 295 18.40 -38.49 28.53
N THR A 296 18.47 -38.10 27.26
CA THR A 296 19.10 -38.91 26.20
C THR A 296 20.62 -38.95 26.33
N ASP A 297 21.19 -40.16 26.32
CA ASP A 297 22.63 -40.36 26.37
C ASP A 297 23.32 -39.87 25.09
N TYR A 298 24.31 -38.99 25.25
CA TYR A 298 25.17 -38.57 24.15
C TYR A 298 26.08 -39.73 23.73
N PRO A 299 26.17 -40.12 22.44
CA PRO A 299 26.94 -41.28 22.01
C PRO A 299 28.43 -41.14 22.35
N LYS A 300 28.86 -41.83 23.41
CA LYS A 300 30.27 -42.02 23.80
C LYS A 300 30.86 -43.22 23.05
N GLU A 301 32.17 -43.20 22.83
CA GLU A 301 32.91 -44.37 22.33
C GLU A 301 32.86 -45.48 23.38
N ILE A 302 31.82 -46.32 23.38
CA ILE A 302 31.78 -47.54 24.21
C ILE A 302 31.41 -48.73 23.32
N GLU A 303 32.03 -49.86 23.67
CA GLU A 303 32.20 -51.14 22.99
C GLU A 303 30.94 -51.68 22.27
N VAL A 304 31.00 -51.68 20.95
CA VAL A 304 30.22 -52.63 20.13
C VAL A 304 31.24 -53.53 19.46
N THR A 305 31.45 -54.71 20.03
CA THR A 305 32.57 -55.62 19.76
C THR A 305 32.48 -56.37 18.42
N GLN A 306 31.60 -55.98 17.50
CA GLN A 306 31.29 -56.78 16.29
C GLN A 306 31.17 -55.99 14.98
N LEU A 307 31.61 -54.73 14.90
CA LEU A 307 31.63 -53.95 13.64
C LEU A 307 33.04 -53.51 13.26
N LYS A 308 33.35 -53.44 11.96
CA LYS A 308 34.62 -52.87 11.46
C LYS A 308 34.76 -51.42 11.94
N GLU A 309 35.97 -51.02 12.33
CA GLU A 309 36.27 -49.72 12.94
C GLU A 309 35.75 -48.53 12.13
N SER A 310 35.80 -48.60 10.80
CA SER A 310 35.28 -47.56 9.90
C SER A 310 33.75 -47.43 9.91
N GLU A 311 33.02 -48.56 9.96
CA GLU A 311 31.55 -48.60 10.01
C GLU A 311 31.03 -48.19 11.39
N ARG A 312 31.76 -48.58 12.44
CA ARG A 312 31.51 -48.16 13.82
C ARG A 312 31.63 -46.64 13.95
N GLN A 313 32.70 -46.04 13.46
CA GLN A 313 32.91 -44.59 13.51
C GLN A 313 31.88 -43.82 12.68
N ALA A 314 31.46 -44.35 11.52
CA ALA A 314 30.41 -43.75 10.70
C ALA A 314 29.04 -43.78 11.39
N SER A 315 28.67 -44.88 12.06
CA SER A 315 27.39 -45.02 12.78
C SER A 315 27.29 -44.09 14.00
N ILE A 316 28.37 -43.97 14.78
CA ILE A 316 28.47 -43.04 15.92
C ILE A 316 28.37 -41.60 15.43
N SER A 317 29.06 -41.26 14.33
CA SER A 317 29.02 -39.92 13.72
C SER A 317 27.62 -39.55 13.23
N ARG A 318 26.88 -40.49 12.63
CA ARG A 318 25.48 -40.28 12.21
C ARG A 318 24.57 -40.02 13.41
N ARG A 319 24.70 -40.83 14.47
CA ARG A 319 23.88 -40.68 15.69
C ARG A 319 24.18 -39.37 16.42
N ARG A 320 25.44 -38.93 16.46
CA ARG A 320 25.83 -37.61 16.99
C ARG A 320 25.17 -36.48 16.19
N ARG A 321 25.30 -36.49 14.87
CA ARG A 321 24.66 -35.47 14.00
C ARG A 321 23.15 -35.43 14.17
N GLN A 322 22.49 -36.57 14.36
CA GLN A 322 21.05 -36.62 14.63
C GLN A 322 20.69 -35.93 15.94
N VAL A 323 21.39 -36.22 17.03
CA VAL A 323 21.14 -35.58 18.35
C VAL A 323 21.44 -34.08 18.29
N GLU A 324 22.52 -33.67 17.63
CA GLU A 324 22.86 -32.25 17.43
C GLU A 324 21.76 -31.52 16.63
N THR A 325 21.27 -32.13 15.53
CA THR A 325 20.20 -31.56 14.70
C THR A 325 18.89 -31.44 15.48
N MET A 326 18.53 -32.47 16.26
CA MET A 326 17.35 -32.45 17.13
C MET A 326 17.44 -31.36 18.21
N LEU A 327 18.63 -31.15 18.78
CA LEU A 327 18.84 -30.08 19.75
C LEU A 327 18.64 -28.71 19.10
N PHE A 328 19.28 -28.42 17.95
CA PHE A 328 19.13 -27.13 17.28
C PHE A 328 17.68 -26.87 16.83
N ASP A 329 16.97 -27.88 16.31
CA ASP A 329 15.56 -27.77 15.97
C ASP A 329 14.70 -27.47 17.22
N THR A 330 14.96 -28.14 18.34
CA THR A 330 14.23 -27.92 19.60
C THR A 330 14.48 -26.52 20.15
N VAL A 331 15.71 -26.00 20.09
CA VAL A 331 16.04 -24.62 20.50
C VAL A 331 15.33 -23.60 19.62
N ALA A 332 15.25 -23.84 18.30
CA ALA A 332 14.52 -22.97 17.37
C ALA A 332 13.00 -22.96 17.67
N ARG A 333 12.41 -24.13 17.95
CA ARG A 333 11.00 -24.25 18.35
C ARG A 333 10.70 -23.55 19.68
N LEU A 334 11.63 -23.63 20.63
CA LEU A 334 11.52 -22.95 21.93
C LEU A 334 11.49 -21.43 21.74
N GLU A 335 12.38 -20.88 20.92
CA GLU A 335 12.41 -19.44 20.62
C GLU A 335 11.15 -18.98 19.89
N ARG A 336 10.64 -19.77 18.94
CA ARG A 336 9.38 -19.48 18.26
C ARG A 336 8.21 -19.44 19.24
N SER A 337 8.09 -20.45 20.10
CA SER A 337 7.03 -20.51 21.12
C SER A 337 7.11 -19.35 22.11
N ARG A 338 8.32 -18.94 22.47
CA ARG A 338 8.59 -17.78 23.33
C ARG A 338 8.06 -16.49 22.72
N LEU A 339 8.34 -16.25 21.44
CA LEU A 339 7.89 -15.08 20.72
C LEU A 339 6.36 -15.03 20.56
N GLU A 340 5.74 -16.17 20.24
CA GLU A 340 4.28 -16.28 20.07
C GLU A 340 3.54 -16.01 21.38
N LEU A 341 3.94 -16.65 22.49
CA LEU A 341 3.29 -16.42 23.79
C LEU A 341 3.52 -14.99 24.31
N ALA A 342 4.71 -14.42 24.09
CA ALA A 342 4.99 -13.02 24.42
C ALA A 342 4.08 -12.06 23.65
N ALA A 343 3.82 -12.31 22.36
CA ALA A 343 2.91 -11.51 21.56
C ALA A 343 1.46 -11.62 22.07
N ILE A 344 1.01 -12.83 22.43
CA ILE A 344 -0.32 -13.05 23.04
C ILE A 344 -0.46 -12.26 24.34
N LEU A 345 0.53 -12.36 25.24
CA LEU A 345 0.53 -11.66 26.53
C LEU A 345 0.56 -10.14 26.37
N CYS A 346 1.24 -9.60 25.36
CA CYS A 346 1.17 -8.18 25.02
C CYS A 346 -0.26 -7.74 24.66
N VAL A 347 -1.01 -8.56 23.90
CA VAL A 347 -2.41 -8.27 23.56
C VAL A 347 -3.31 -8.33 24.80
N TYR A 348 -3.08 -9.29 25.70
CA TYR A 348 -3.78 -9.35 27.00
C TYR A 348 -3.53 -8.09 27.84
N ALA A 349 -2.26 -7.67 27.97
CA ALA A 349 -1.87 -6.49 28.73
C ALA A 349 -2.46 -5.19 28.16
N GLU A 350 -2.60 -5.06 26.84
CA GLU A 350 -3.19 -3.89 26.19
C GLU A 350 -4.72 -3.82 26.35
N ARG A 351 -5.40 -4.96 26.33
CA ARG A 351 -6.86 -4.99 26.48
C ARG A 351 -7.34 -4.88 27.92
N SER A 352 -6.52 -5.32 28.86
CA SER A 352 -6.78 -5.22 30.28
C SER A 352 -5.54 -4.66 30.99
N PRO A 353 -5.43 -3.32 31.13
CA PRO A 353 -4.33 -2.75 31.89
C PRO A 353 -4.37 -3.27 33.33
N PHE A 354 -3.25 -3.83 33.79
CA PHE A 354 -3.07 -4.45 35.10
C PHE A 354 -3.07 -3.38 36.20
N VAL A 355 -4.22 -2.76 36.50
CA VAL A 355 -4.34 -1.69 37.50
C VAL A 355 -5.56 -1.95 38.37
N ASP A 356 -5.39 -2.74 39.42
CA ASP A 356 -6.33 -2.81 40.54
C ASP A 356 -5.57 -2.35 41.80
N ASN A 357 -5.70 -1.07 42.15
CA ASN A 357 -5.27 -0.49 43.42
C ASN A 357 -6.34 -0.75 44.51
N ARG A 358 -6.79 -2.00 44.69
CA ARG A 358 -7.68 -2.32 45.81
C ARG A 358 -6.90 -2.60 47.09
N PRO A 359 -7.38 -2.16 48.28
CA PRO A 359 -6.80 -2.57 49.54
C PRO A 359 -6.93 -4.08 49.72
N ILE A 360 -5.78 -4.68 50.05
CA ILE A 360 -5.55 -6.12 50.17
C ILE A 360 -6.49 -6.68 51.26
N THR A 361 -7.51 -7.45 50.88
CA THR A 361 -8.24 -8.30 51.82
C THR A 361 -7.50 -9.62 51.99
N ALA A 362 -7.45 -10.11 53.23
CA ALA A 362 -6.57 -11.17 53.70
C ALA A 362 -6.75 -12.54 52.99
N ASP A 363 -7.86 -12.77 52.27
CA ASP A 363 -8.12 -14.02 51.55
C ASP A 363 -7.41 -14.14 50.19
N ARG A 364 -6.91 -13.02 49.62
CA ARG A 364 -6.11 -13.04 48.38
C ARG A 364 -4.60 -13.27 48.61
N LEU A 365 -4.16 -13.42 49.87
CA LEU A 365 -2.75 -13.59 50.22
C LEU A 365 -2.13 -14.91 49.70
N ARG A 366 -2.94 -15.88 49.26
CA ARG A 366 -2.48 -17.17 48.71
C ARG A 366 -2.35 -17.25 47.18
N LEU A 367 -2.85 -16.26 46.43
CA LEU A 367 -2.74 -16.23 44.96
C LEU A 367 -1.60 -15.31 44.44
N ASN A 368 -0.77 -14.79 45.35
CA ASN A 368 0.26 -13.78 45.09
C ASN A 368 1.59 -14.33 44.53
N THR A 369 1.59 -15.54 43.97
CA THR A 369 2.80 -16.20 43.44
C THR A 369 2.86 -16.19 41.92
N LEU A 370 2.07 -15.35 41.25
CA LEU A 370 2.40 -14.95 39.89
C LEU A 370 3.45 -13.84 39.95
N ASP A 371 4.54 -14.10 39.24
CA ASP A 371 5.90 -13.66 39.51
C ASP A 371 6.06 -12.12 39.41
N HIS A 372 6.72 -11.49 40.40
CA HIS A 372 7.02 -10.04 40.40
C HIS A 372 7.71 -9.61 39.10
N THR A 373 8.44 -10.53 38.48
CA THR A 373 9.08 -10.42 37.16
C THR A 373 8.06 -10.07 36.08
N LEU A 374 6.97 -10.84 35.94
CA LEU A 374 5.92 -10.61 34.95
C LEU A 374 5.23 -9.27 35.18
N ARG A 375 4.92 -8.93 36.44
CA ARG A 375 4.29 -7.65 36.79
C ARG A 375 5.15 -6.47 36.37
N SER A 376 6.45 -6.51 36.69
CA SER A 376 7.39 -5.45 36.31
C SER A 376 7.53 -5.32 34.79
N ALA A 377 7.54 -6.44 34.07
CA ALA A 377 7.60 -6.46 32.61
C ALA A 377 6.32 -5.90 31.95
N VAL A 378 5.15 -6.15 32.54
CA VAL A 378 3.86 -5.60 32.07
C VAL A 378 3.71 -4.11 32.39
N GLU A 379 4.20 -3.65 33.54
CA GLU A 379 4.19 -2.23 33.90
C GLU A 379 5.10 -1.40 32.96
N GLU A 380 6.22 -1.95 32.47
CA GLU A 380 7.08 -1.29 31.46
C GLU A 380 6.43 -1.22 30.06
N LEU A 381 5.42 -2.06 29.77
CA LEU A 381 4.69 -2.09 28.49
C LEU A 381 3.61 -1.01 28.35
N LEU A 382 3.15 -0.42 29.45
CA LEU A 382 2.05 0.54 29.51
C LEU A 382 2.59 1.97 29.71
N PRO A 383 3.21 2.63 28.70
CA PRO A 383 3.37 4.07 28.81
C PRO A 383 1.98 4.68 28.94
N ARG A 384 1.82 5.67 29.84
CA ARG A 384 0.62 6.52 29.92
C ARG A 384 0.48 7.32 28.61
N GLU A 385 0.14 6.65 27.51
CA GLU A 385 -0.26 7.29 26.27
C GLU A 385 -1.60 7.98 26.57
N ARG A 386 -1.54 9.29 26.86
CA ARG A 386 -2.71 10.18 26.83
C ARG A 386 -3.22 10.17 25.39
N GLN A 387 -4.10 9.22 25.04
CA GLN A 387 -4.72 9.19 23.73
C GLN A 387 -5.56 10.48 23.60
N PRO A 388 -5.25 11.37 22.62
CA PRO A 388 -5.89 12.67 22.55
C PRO A 388 -7.31 12.49 22.02
N ALA A 389 -8.27 12.27 22.92
CA ALA A 389 -9.70 12.42 22.62
C ALA A 389 -10.03 13.81 22.07
N THR A 390 -9.13 14.77 22.25
CA THR A 390 -9.16 16.14 21.73
C THR A 390 -9.56 16.24 20.26
N ILE A 391 -8.99 15.42 19.38
CA ILE A 391 -9.29 15.50 17.93
C ILE A 391 -10.76 15.15 17.64
N LEU A 392 -11.28 14.14 18.34
CA LEU A 392 -12.67 13.70 18.21
C LEU A 392 -13.63 14.76 18.75
N TRP A 393 -13.31 15.36 19.89
CA TRP A 393 -14.15 16.41 20.49
C TRP A 393 -14.16 17.68 19.64
N VAL A 394 -13.03 18.07 19.04
CA VAL A 394 -12.99 19.19 18.09
C VAL A 394 -13.86 18.89 16.86
N LEU A 395 -13.82 17.66 16.33
CA LEU A 395 -14.69 17.25 15.22
C LEU A 395 -16.18 17.34 15.59
N VAL A 396 -16.57 16.87 16.77
CA VAL A 396 -17.96 16.96 17.26
C VAL A 396 -18.38 18.42 17.43
N SER A 397 -17.50 19.29 17.92
CA SER A 397 -17.76 20.71 18.08
C SER A 397 -17.98 21.47 16.76
N LEU A 398 -17.49 20.96 15.62
CA LEU A 398 -17.78 21.56 14.31
C LEU A 398 -19.26 21.52 13.96
N ALA A 399 -20.02 20.52 14.44
CA ALA A 399 -21.47 20.49 14.24
C ALA A 399 -22.20 21.62 15.01
N ALA A 400 -21.70 21.98 16.19
CA ALA A 400 -22.21 23.12 16.94
C ALA A 400 -21.84 24.46 16.27
N VAL A 401 -20.64 24.55 15.69
CA VAL A 401 -20.22 25.71 14.89
C VAL A 401 -21.06 25.85 13.62
N PHE A 402 -21.40 24.75 12.96
CA PHE A 402 -22.33 24.76 11.83
C PHE A 402 -23.72 25.28 12.22
N ALA A 403 -24.27 24.81 13.34
CA ALA A 403 -25.54 25.32 13.86
C ALA A 403 -25.46 26.81 14.20
N LEU A 404 -24.34 27.26 14.77
CA LEU A 404 -24.08 28.68 15.05
C LEU A 404 -24.11 29.50 13.76
N TYR A 405 -23.36 29.11 12.73
CA TYR A 405 -23.37 29.83 11.44
C TYR A 405 -24.74 29.78 10.76
N ALA A 406 -25.49 28.68 10.86
CA ALA A 406 -26.85 28.58 10.34
C ALA A 406 -27.80 29.57 11.05
N VAL A 407 -27.73 29.68 12.37
CA VAL A 407 -28.51 30.68 13.12
C VAL A 407 -28.10 32.10 12.73
N MET A 408 -26.80 32.40 12.70
CA MET A 408 -26.32 33.76 12.40
C MET A 408 -26.63 34.20 10.96
N THR A 409 -26.66 33.27 10.01
CA THR A 409 -27.09 33.53 8.63
C THR A 409 -28.62 33.70 8.54
N THR A 410 -29.43 32.97 9.32
CA THR A 410 -30.89 33.18 9.37
C THR A 410 -31.28 34.52 9.97
N THR A 411 -30.52 35.03 10.95
CA THR A 411 -30.77 36.32 11.60
C THR A 411 -30.18 37.51 10.83
N HIS A 412 -29.68 37.29 9.60
CA HIS A 412 -29.00 38.30 8.76
C HIS A 412 -27.78 38.97 9.41
N LEU A 413 -27.21 38.37 10.46
CA LEU A 413 -26.02 38.87 11.17
C LEU A 413 -24.70 38.46 10.47
N HIS A 414 -24.79 37.79 9.32
CA HIS A 414 -23.64 37.31 8.55
C HIS A 414 -23.32 38.23 7.36
N PRO A 415 -22.04 38.64 7.15
CA PRO A 415 -21.68 39.70 6.21
C PRO A 415 -21.93 39.40 4.72
N LEU A 416 -21.87 38.14 4.29
CA LEU A 416 -21.91 37.77 2.86
C LEU A 416 -23.32 37.67 2.23
N LEU A 417 -24.41 37.76 3.01
CA LEU A 417 -25.77 37.49 2.51
C LEU A 417 -26.84 38.53 2.89
N SER A 418 -26.50 39.63 3.57
CA SER A 418 -27.50 40.64 3.97
C SER A 418 -28.30 41.27 2.81
N PRO A 419 -27.79 41.37 1.55
CA PRO A 419 -28.57 41.95 0.44
C PRO A 419 -29.29 40.92 -0.45
N VAL A 420 -29.17 39.62 -0.20
CA VAL A 420 -29.72 38.56 -1.09
C VAL A 420 -30.91 37.88 -0.41
N LYS A 421 -31.99 37.58 -1.16
CA LYS A 421 -33.13 36.80 -0.65
C LYS A 421 -32.65 35.47 -0.07
N SER A 422 -32.82 35.29 1.23
CA SER A 422 -32.41 34.09 1.97
C SER A 422 -33.33 32.92 1.62
N THR A 423 -32.81 31.97 0.85
CA THR A 423 -33.45 30.66 0.68
C THR A 423 -32.81 29.68 1.67
N ASN A 424 -33.51 28.62 2.06
CA ASN A 424 -32.97 27.62 2.99
C ASN A 424 -31.65 27.01 2.49
N VAL A 425 -31.48 26.92 1.16
CA VAL A 425 -30.26 26.43 0.53
C VAL A 425 -29.10 27.40 0.73
N THR A 426 -29.30 28.71 0.54
CA THR A 426 -28.21 29.69 0.70
C THR A 426 -27.72 29.78 2.14
N ILE A 427 -28.63 29.68 3.11
CA ILE A 427 -28.31 29.61 4.54
C ILE A 427 -27.44 28.38 4.84
N LEU A 428 -27.86 27.20 4.39
CA LEU A 428 -27.16 25.94 4.66
C LEU A 428 -25.78 25.89 3.98
N THR A 429 -25.68 26.35 2.73
CA THR A 429 -24.42 26.35 1.99
C THR A 429 -23.41 27.32 2.58
N THR A 430 -23.85 28.51 3.02
CA THR A 430 -22.95 29.46 3.67
C THR A 430 -22.50 28.95 5.03
N ALA A 431 -23.41 28.39 5.84
CA ALA A 431 -23.02 27.77 7.11
C ALA A 431 -22.01 26.62 6.92
N ALA A 432 -22.16 25.82 5.85
CA ALA A 432 -21.23 24.75 5.53
C ALA A 432 -19.84 25.26 5.15
N LEU A 433 -19.77 26.30 4.31
CA LEU A 433 -18.51 26.89 3.85
C LEU A 433 -17.74 27.57 4.98
N GLU A 434 -18.43 28.32 5.83
CA GLU A 434 -17.82 28.95 7.01
C GLU A 434 -17.32 27.90 8.01
N THR A 435 -18.10 26.83 8.23
CA THR A 435 -17.65 25.72 9.08
C THR A 435 -16.44 24.99 8.48
N LEU A 436 -16.41 24.84 7.15
CA LEU A 436 -15.28 24.26 6.43
C LEU A 436 -14.02 25.14 6.54
N GLN A 437 -14.18 26.46 6.52
CA GLN A 437 -13.09 27.40 6.81
C GLN A 437 -12.50 27.15 8.19
N VAL A 438 -13.35 27.09 9.21
CA VAL A 438 -12.94 26.83 10.59
C VAL A 438 -12.24 25.46 10.71
N ALA A 439 -12.76 24.43 10.04
CA ALA A 439 -12.12 23.12 10.00
C ALA A 439 -10.75 23.15 9.29
N ALA A 440 -10.60 23.91 8.21
CA ALA A 440 -9.38 24.00 7.42
C ALA A 440 -8.22 24.64 8.20
N PHE A 441 -8.49 25.64 9.06
CA PHE A 441 -7.42 26.29 9.83
C PHE A 441 -7.23 25.75 11.25
N LEU A 442 -8.21 25.09 11.89
CA LEU A 442 -8.05 24.55 13.25
C LEU A 442 -7.97 23.03 13.31
N TRP A 443 -8.80 22.32 12.55
CA TRP A 443 -8.94 20.86 12.69
C TRP A 443 -7.95 20.08 11.81
N LEU A 444 -7.78 20.44 10.53
CA LEU A 444 -6.79 19.79 9.66
C LEU A 444 -5.34 19.95 10.17
N PRO A 445 -4.89 21.13 10.62
CA PRO A 445 -3.54 21.30 11.15
C PRO A 445 -3.34 20.54 12.45
N LEU A 446 -4.38 20.46 13.28
CA LEU A 446 -4.39 19.64 14.50
C LEU A 446 -4.15 18.16 14.17
N LEU A 447 -4.82 17.62 13.15
CA LEU A 447 -4.56 16.25 12.68
C LEU A 447 -3.10 16.06 12.26
N GLY A 448 -2.56 17.01 11.47
CA GLY A 448 -1.16 17.00 11.05
C GLY A 448 -0.19 16.96 12.23
N VAL A 449 -0.36 17.87 13.19
CA VAL A 449 0.47 17.98 14.41
C VAL A 449 0.39 16.71 15.25
N MET A 450 -0.80 16.15 15.47
CA MET A 450 -0.96 14.93 16.27
C MET A 450 -0.38 13.71 15.56
N SER A 451 -0.50 13.62 14.24
CA SER A 451 0.12 12.55 13.46
C SER A 451 1.64 12.60 13.52
N LEU A 452 2.23 13.80 13.47
CA LEU A 452 3.67 14.02 13.61
C LEU A 452 4.15 13.68 15.04
N ARG A 453 3.42 14.14 16.06
CA ARG A 453 3.71 13.81 17.46
C ARG A 453 3.68 12.30 17.66
N GLN A 454 2.69 11.62 17.09
CA GLN A 454 2.58 10.17 17.13
C GLN A 454 3.76 9.50 16.42
N HIS A 455 4.17 10.02 15.26
CA HIS A 455 5.35 9.53 14.55
C HIS A 455 6.64 9.70 15.35
N PHE A 456 6.84 10.84 16.03
CA PHE A 456 8.02 11.03 16.89
C PHE A 456 8.03 10.07 18.08
N ILE A 457 6.87 9.81 18.70
CA ILE A 457 6.74 8.80 19.75
C ILE A 457 7.06 7.39 19.21
N ASP A 458 6.66 7.09 17.98
CA ASP A 458 6.84 5.76 17.38
C ASP A 458 8.25 5.52 16.80
N SER A 459 8.93 6.58 16.33
CA SER A 459 10.29 6.54 15.80
C SER A 459 11.38 6.61 16.88
N ASP A 460 11.01 6.81 18.15
CA ASP A 460 11.95 6.93 19.25
C ASP A 460 12.55 5.56 19.64
N HIS A 461 13.47 5.08 18.81
CA HIS A 461 14.43 4.01 19.08
C HIS A 461 15.45 4.36 20.19
N ARG A 462 15.26 5.44 20.96
CA ARG A 462 16.28 5.97 21.89
C ARG A 462 16.21 5.33 23.28
N GLY A 463 16.50 4.04 23.29
CA GLY A 463 16.99 3.35 24.48
C GLY A 463 18.50 3.57 24.75
N ARG A 464 19.24 4.35 23.94
CA ARG A 464 20.72 4.31 23.97
C ARG A 464 21.50 5.62 24.20
N LEU A 465 20.88 6.81 24.19
CA LEU A 465 21.62 8.09 24.33
C LEU A 465 20.96 9.10 25.32
N ARG A 466 20.17 8.63 26.27
CA ARG A 466 19.34 9.49 27.13
C ARG A 466 20.08 9.99 28.38
N LYS A 467 21.13 10.81 28.23
CA LYS A 467 21.57 11.63 29.38
C LYS A 467 22.29 12.96 29.09
N LEU A 468 22.65 13.31 27.85
CA LEU A 468 23.44 14.52 27.59
C LEU A 468 22.86 15.54 26.58
N GLU A 469 21.72 15.27 25.92
CA GLU A 469 21.26 16.10 24.77
C GLU A 469 19.78 16.55 24.84
N VAL A 470 19.20 16.63 26.05
CA VAL A 470 17.74 16.76 26.26
C VAL A 470 17.15 18.13 25.86
N TRP A 471 17.95 19.17 25.68
CA TRP A 471 17.44 20.53 25.46
C TRP A 471 17.39 20.94 23.97
N ASN A 472 18.24 20.36 23.10
CA ASN A 472 18.20 20.67 21.66
C ASN A 472 17.11 19.89 20.90
N GLU A 473 16.70 18.72 21.41
CA GLU A 473 15.71 17.88 20.72
C GLU A 473 14.26 18.38 20.90
N THR A 474 13.94 18.99 22.05
CA THR A 474 12.57 19.47 22.34
C THR A 474 12.22 20.74 21.57
N SER A 475 13.18 21.64 21.34
CA SER A 475 12.99 22.84 20.52
C SER A 475 12.84 22.50 19.03
N GLN A 476 13.65 21.57 18.52
CA GLN A 476 13.54 21.06 17.15
C GLN A 476 12.18 20.38 16.89
N GLN A 477 11.73 19.53 17.82
CA GLN A 477 10.40 18.92 17.72
C GLN A 477 9.30 19.98 17.70
N MET A 478 9.34 20.98 18.58
CA MET A 478 8.34 22.07 18.59
C MET A 478 8.33 22.88 17.29
N ILE A 479 9.49 23.17 16.70
CA ILE A 479 9.59 23.85 15.40
C ILE A 479 8.94 23.00 14.29
N CYS A 480 9.16 21.68 14.29
CA CYS A 480 8.51 20.81 13.32
C CYS A 480 6.98 20.79 13.45
N HIS A 481 6.43 20.75 14.68
CA HIS A 481 4.98 20.83 14.88
C HIS A 481 4.40 22.16 14.37
N LEU A 482 5.09 23.28 14.63
CA LEU A 482 4.70 24.60 14.14
C LEU A 482 4.71 24.68 12.60
N LEU A 483 5.78 24.19 11.96
CA LEU A 483 5.90 24.19 10.51
C LEU A 483 4.81 23.34 9.83
N ILE A 484 4.51 22.16 10.37
CA ILE A 484 3.44 21.31 9.83
C ILE A 484 2.08 21.97 10.02
N ALA A 485 1.79 22.55 11.19
CA ALA A 485 0.54 23.27 11.41
C ALA A 485 0.36 24.40 10.40
N LEU A 486 1.42 25.18 10.16
CA LEU A 486 1.43 26.28 9.21
C LEU A 486 1.20 25.80 7.77
N LEU A 487 1.93 24.78 7.32
CA LEU A 487 1.82 24.25 5.96
C LEU A 487 0.45 23.63 5.68
N VAL A 488 -0.09 22.85 6.62
CA VAL A 488 -1.42 22.24 6.48
C VAL A 488 -2.51 23.30 6.50
N ALA A 489 -2.39 24.32 7.37
CA ALA A 489 -3.36 25.42 7.40
C ALA A 489 -3.31 26.26 6.12
N ALA A 490 -2.11 26.63 5.65
CA ALA A 490 -1.92 27.44 4.46
C ALA A 490 -2.44 26.73 3.20
N SER A 491 -2.15 25.43 3.05
CA SER A 491 -2.67 24.62 1.94
C SER A 491 -4.20 24.46 2.00
N GLY A 492 -4.75 24.14 3.19
CA GLY A 492 -6.20 24.02 3.38
C GLY A 492 -6.95 25.33 3.10
N LEU A 493 -6.43 26.46 3.58
CA LEU A 493 -7.02 27.79 3.36
C LEU A 493 -6.87 28.26 1.91
N ALA A 494 -5.75 27.97 1.23
CA ALA A 494 -5.58 28.29 -0.19
C ALA A 494 -6.53 27.48 -1.07
N LEU A 495 -6.69 26.18 -0.80
CA LEU A 495 -7.64 25.32 -1.49
C LEU A 495 -9.08 25.79 -1.26
N LEU A 496 -9.41 26.16 -0.02
CA LEU A 496 -10.74 26.70 0.28
C LEU A 496 -10.97 28.05 -0.38
N ALA A 497 -9.98 28.94 -0.40
CA ALA A 497 -10.07 30.22 -1.10
C ALA A 497 -10.35 29.99 -2.59
N MET A 498 -9.59 29.10 -3.25
CA MET A 498 -9.83 28.71 -4.64
C MET A 498 -11.22 28.10 -4.84
N PHE A 499 -11.68 27.25 -3.92
CA PHE A 499 -13.02 26.68 -4.01
C PHE A 499 -14.09 27.78 -3.90
N TRP A 500 -13.97 28.65 -2.91
CA TRP A 500 -14.90 29.72 -2.66
C TRP A 500 -14.97 30.71 -3.83
N THR A 501 -13.82 31.09 -4.39
CA THR A 501 -13.80 31.96 -5.57
C THR A 501 -14.38 31.28 -6.80
N ALA A 502 -14.18 29.96 -6.95
CA ALA A 502 -14.82 29.18 -8.01
C ALA A 502 -16.35 29.12 -7.86
N LEU A 503 -16.88 29.09 -6.64
CA LEU A 503 -18.33 29.14 -6.37
C LEU A 503 -18.97 30.45 -6.81
N ILE A 504 -18.23 31.55 -6.71
CA ILE A 504 -18.75 32.90 -6.98
C ILE A 504 -18.46 33.33 -8.42
N SER A 505 -17.42 32.80 -9.05
CA SER A 505 -16.97 33.22 -10.38
C SER A 505 -17.81 32.62 -11.51
N GLU A 506 -18.29 33.47 -12.41
CA GLU A 506 -18.98 33.06 -13.64
C GLU A 506 -18.00 32.69 -14.76
N ASN A 507 -16.81 33.30 -14.79
CA ASN A 507 -15.79 33.16 -15.84
C ASN A 507 -14.39 33.07 -15.25
N THR A 508 -13.43 32.48 -15.97
CA THR A 508 -12.03 32.31 -15.56
C THR A 508 -11.32 33.64 -15.25
N ALA A 509 -11.62 34.71 -15.99
CA ALA A 509 -11.08 36.04 -15.72
C ALA A 509 -11.60 36.61 -14.38
N ARG A 510 -12.88 36.40 -14.07
CA ARG A 510 -13.50 36.81 -12.80
C ARG A 510 -12.99 35.98 -11.62
N PHE A 511 -12.67 34.70 -11.84
CA PHE A 511 -12.03 33.83 -10.86
C PHE A 511 -10.65 34.37 -10.44
N ILE A 512 -9.75 34.64 -11.39
CA ILE A 512 -8.41 35.17 -11.11
C ILE A 512 -8.50 36.55 -10.45
N TYR A 513 -9.45 37.37 -10.90
CA TYR A 513 -9.72 38.68 -10.31
C TYR A 513 -10.08 38.58 -8.82
N ILE A 514 -11.03 37.73 -8.43
CA ILE A 514 -11.45 37.61 -7.02
C ILE A 514 -10.36 36.90 -6.18
N LEU A 515 -9.60 35.98 -6.76
CA LEU A 515 -8.59 35.20 -6.04
C LEU A 515 -7.33 36.00 -5.70
N VAL A 516 -6.82 36.82 -6.63
CA VAL A 516 -5.48 37.42 -6.54
C VAL A 516 -5.44 38.93 -6.75
N THR A 517 -6.12 39.47 -7.78
CA THR A 517 -5.87 40.86 -8.25
C THR A 517 -6.93 41.88 -7.85
N GLY A 518 -8.07 41.45 -7.31
CA GLY A 518 -9.17 42.30 -6.90
C GLY A 518 -8.88 43.09 -5.63
N PRO A 519 -9.74 44.07 -5.29
CA PRO A 519 -9.57 44.93 -4.10
C PRO A 519 -9.65 44.15 -2.78
N GLN A 520 -10.26 42.96 -2.79
CA GLN A 520 -10.30 42.02 -1.67
C GLN A 520 -9.85 40.64 -2.14
N PRO A 521 -8.53 40.40 -2.27
CA PRO A 521 -8.03 39.10 -2.74
C PRO A 521 -8.36 38.05 -1.69
N ALA A 522 -9.07 36.98 -2.08
CA ALA A 522 -9.44 35.90 -1.16
C ALA A 522 -8.22 35.28 -0.47
N LEU A 523 -7.09 35.14 -1.19
CA LEU A 523 -5.83 34.64 -0.62
C LEU A 523 -5.23 35.58 0.42
N ALA A 524 -5.28 36.90 0.20
CA ALA A 524 -4.73 37.88 1.13
C ALA A 524 -5.52 37.95 2.44
N LEU A 525 -6.83 37.67 2.39
CA LEU A 525 -7.70 37.64 3.58
C LEU A 525 -7.65 36.29 4.32
N MET A 526 -7.53 35.17 3.60
CA MET A 526 -7.57 33.84 4.20
C MET A 526 -6.19 33.34 4.67
N LEU A 527 -5.11 33.56 3.92
CA LEU A 527 -3.79 33.01 4.27
C LEU A 527 -3.24 33.47 5.63
N PRO A 528 -3.35 34.74 6.04
CA PRO A 528 -2.84 35.18 7.35
C PRO A 528 -3.43 34.41 8.54
N LYS A 529 -4.64 33.83 8.39
CA LYS A 529 -5.28 33.00 9.40
C LYS A 529 -4.46 31.74 9.75
N CYS A 530 -3.51 31.31 8.89
CA CYS A 530 -2.64 30.15 9.15
C CYS A 530 -1.71 30.36 10.37
N VAL A 531 -1.35 31.61 10.71
CA VAL A 531 -0.52 31.93 11.88
C VAL A 531 -1.26 31.58 13.18
N CYS A 532 -2.58 31.75 13.21
CA CYS A 532 -3.40 31.37 14.37
C CYS A 532 -3.38 29.87 14.63
N SER A 533 -3.35 29.06 13.56
CA SER A 533 -3.20 27.61 13.64
C SER A 533 -1.88 27.20 14.29
N ALA A 534 -0.78 27.86 13.91
CA ALA A 534 0.54 27.59 14.49
C ALA A 534 0.58 27.94 16.00
N ILE A 535 0.03 29.10 16.39
CA ILE A 535 -0.10 29.50 17.81
C ILE A 535 -0.95 28.49 18.58
N PHE A 536 -2.09 28.08 18.01
CA PHE A 536 -2.98 27.09 18.61
C PHE A 536 -2.28 25.73 18.79
N ALA A 537 -1.59 25.24 17.76
CA ALA A 537 -0.83 23.99 17.82
C ALA A 537 0.22 24.00 18.93
N PHE A 538 0.95 25.12 19.08
CA PHE A 538 1.93 25.28 20.17
C PHE A 538 1.29 25.19 21.55
N LEU A 539 0.20 25.93 21.79
CA LEU A 539 -0.49 25.94 23.08
C LEU A 539 -1.08 24.56 23.41
N LEU A 540 -1.57 23.85 22.39
CA LEU A 540 -2.14 22.54 22.57
C LEU A 540 -1.10 21.46 22.90
N VAL A 541 0.05 21.44 22.19
CA VAL A 541 1.13 20.48 22.51
C VAL A 541 1.65 20.74 23.93
N ARG A 542 1.78 22.01 24.33
CA ARG A 542 2.12 22.38 25.72
C ARG A 542 1.07 21.96 26.75
N ALA A 543 -0.21 21.98 26.39
CA ALA A 543 -1.28 21.49 27.26
C ALA A 543 -1.22 19.96 27.43
N LEU A 544 -0.89 19.22 26.37
CA LEU A 544 -0.77 17.75 26.39
C LEU A 544 0.46 17.25 27.15
N ASP A 545 1.59 17.93 27.00
CA ASP A 545 2.86 17.56 27.66
C ASP A 545 2.96 18.10 29.10
N GLY A 546 1.98 18.89 29.53
CA GLY A 546 1.90 19.40 30.90
C GLY A 546 1.57 18.31 31.94
N PRO A 547 2.01 18.50 33.21
CA PRO A 547 1.68 17.57 34.30
C PRO A 547 0.16 17.50 34.53
N ASP A 548 -0.31 16.43 35.18
CA ASP A 548 -1.72 16.30 35.57
C ASP A 548 -2.14 17.48 36.46
N ARG A 549 -3.08 18.30 35.97
CA ARG A 549 -3.57 19.51 36.64
C ARG A 549 -4.96 19.29 37.22
N SER A 550 -5.29 20.06 38.25
CA SER A 550 -6.67 20.10 38.76
C SER A 550 -7.62 20.64 37.67
N PRO A 551 -8.90 20.24 37.69
CA PRO A 551 -9.86 20.67 36.66
C PRO A 551 -10.04 22.20 36.60
N GLN A 552 -9.86 22.90 37.73
CA GLN A 552 -9.93 24.37 37.80
C GLN A 552 -8.77 25.03 37.04
N TYR A 553 -7.55 24.53 37.19
CA TYR A 553 -6.40 25.05 36.44
C TYR A 553 -6.49 24.72 34.94
N ALA A 554 -7.03 23.55 34.57
CA ALA A 554 -7.27 23.19 33.18
C ALA A 554 -8.24 24.17 32.49
N LEU A 555 -9.31 24.58 33.19
CA LEU A 555 -10.28 25.56 32.70
C LEU A 555 -9.64 26.95 32.50
N LEU A 556 -8.85 27.43 33.47
CA LEU A 556 -8.17 28.74 33.37
C LEU A 556 -7.19 28.79 32.19
N ILE A 557 -6.43 27.72 31.98
CA ILE A 557 -5.50 27.62 30.85
C ILE A 557 -6.25 27.60 29.52
N ALA A 558 -7.37 26.88 29.44
CA ALA A 558 -8.20 26.85 28.23
C ALA A 558 -8.80 28.22 27.90
N ILE A 559 -9.34 28.95 28.88
CA ILE A 559 -9.86 30.31 28.69
C ILE A 559 -8.74 31.25 28.23
N GLY A 560 -7.60 31.27 28.95
CA GLY A 560 -6.48 32.15 28.61
C GLY A 560 -5.92 31.89 27.21
N SER A 561 -5.80 30.61 26.83
CA SER A 561 -5.31 30.21 25.51
C SER A 561 -6.31 30.53 24.39
N ALA A 562 -7.61 30.28 24.62
CA ALA A 562 -8.66 30.62 23.65
C ALA A 562 -8.76 32.13 23.42
N SER A 563 -8.70 32.93 24.49
CA SER A 563 -8.64 34.39 24.38
C SER A 563 -7.40 34.86 23.61
N PHE A 564 -6.23 34.30 23.89
CA PHE A 564 -4.99 34.67 23.19
C PHE A 564 -5.05 34.39 21.68
N VAL A 565 -5.51 33.20 21.28
CA VAL A 565 -5.66 32.85 19.86
C VAL A 565 -6.71 33.73 19.19
N THR A 566 -7.80 34.04 19.87
CA THR A 566 -8.88 34.89 19.32
C THR A 566 -8.42 36.34 19.12
N VAL A 567 -7.63 36.88 20.06
CA VAL A 567 -7.02 38.22 19.93
C VAL A 567 -6.01 38.26 18.79
N ALA A 568 -5.19 37.22 18.64
CA ALA A 568 -4.26 37.11 17.50
C ALA A 568 -5.02 37.06 16.16
N PHE A 569 -6.11 36.30 16.10
CA PHE A 569 -6.98 36.21 14.93
C PHE A 569 -7.65 37.56 14.60
N PHE A 570 -8.09 38.31 15.61
CA PHE A 570 -8.60 39.67 15.45
C PHE A 570 -7.53 40.62 14.90
N ALA A 571 -6.34 40.63 15.49
CA ALA A 571 -5.24 41.50 15.05
C ALA A 571 -4.82 41.22 13.60
N LEU A 572 -4.75 39.95 13.19
CA LEU A 572 -4.40 39.57 11.81
C LEU A 572 -5.49 39.96 10.82
N THR A 573 -6.76 39.79 11.18
CA THR A 573 -7.90 40.21 10.34
C THR A 573 -7.95 41.74 10.22
N PHE A 574 -7.66 42.46 11.31
CA PHE A 574 -7.58 43.91 11.34
C PHE A 574 -6.47 44.46 10.43
N VAL A 575 -5.25 43.92 10.51
CA VAL A 575 -4.14 44.32 9.63
C VAL A 575 -4.47 44.05 8.16
N GLY A 576 -5.11 42.90 7.87
CA GLY A 576 -5.57 42.59 6.52
C GLY A 576 -6.55 43.63 6.00
N MET A 577 -7.58 43.98 6.78
CA MET A 577 -8.62 44.93 6.36
C MET A 577 -8.12 46.38 6.21
N VAL A 578 -7.29 46.87 7.15
CA VAL A 578 -6.69 48.23 7.08
C VAL A 578 -5.83 48.39 5.83
N SER A 579 -5.22 47.31 5.34
CA SER A 579 -4.37 47.34 4.16
C SER A 579 -5.15 47.49 2.85
N PHE A 580 -6.48 47.25 2.86
CA PHE A 580 -7.32 47.20 1.66
C PHE A 580 -8.58 48.08 1.72
N HIS A 581 -8.86 48.78 2.83
CA HIS A 581 -10.08 49.59 3.00
C HIS A 581 -9.85 50.88 3.81
N ASP A 582 -10.49 51.99 3.42
CA ASP A 582 -10.64 53.19 4.25
C ASP A 582 -11.69 52.91 5.35
N LEU A 583 -11.27 52.93 6.63
CA LEU A 583 -12.11 52.69 7.80
C LEU A 583 -12.86 53.96 8.23
N ASN A 584 -13.86 54.38 7.45
CA ASN A 584 -14.74 55.50 7.80
C ASN A 584 -16.19 55.04 8.06
N SER A 585 -16.41 54.03 8.92
CA SER A 585 -17.76 53.61 9.33
C SER A 585 -18.13 54.12 10.72
N GLU A 586 -19.29 54.78 10.87
CA GLU A 586 -19.73 55.37 12.15
C GLU A 586 -20.60 54.42 13.02
N SER A 587 -20.99 53.23 12.53
CA SER A 587 -21.89 52.32 13.28
C SER A 587 -21.23 51.01 13.74
N TRP A 588 -21.60 50.55 14.94
CA TRP A 588 -21.17 49.25 15.50
C TRP A 588 -21.67 48.04 14.68
N ALA A 589 -22.79 48.18 13.97
CA ALA A 589 -23.29 47.14 13.10
C ALA A 589 -22.38 46.97 11.88
N ASP A 590 -21.90 48.06 11.29
CA ASP A 590 -20.97 48.03 10.15
C ASP A 590 -19.62 47.42 10.55
N LEU A 591 -19.12 47.75 11.75
CA LEU A 591 -17.95 47.09 12.33
C LEU A 591 -18.19 45.58 12.54
N TYR A 592 -19.35 45.20 13.08
CA TYR A 592 -19.71 43.79 13.28
C TYR A 592 -19.70 42.99 11.96
N TYR A 593 -20.23 43.57 10.89
CA TYR A 593 -20.23 42.98 9.55
C TYR A 593 -18.84 42.95 8.92
N GLN A 594 -18.09 44.05 8.99
CA GLN A 594 -16.76 44.14 8.38
C GLN A 594 -15.76 43.16 9.01
N PHE A 595 -15.82 42.97 10.34
CA PHE A 595 -14.87 42.10 11.05
C PHE A 595 -15.29 40.63 11.16
N GLY A 596 -16.50 40.25 10.72
CA GLY A 596 -16.96 38.86 10.72
C GLY A 596 -16.99 38.25 12.13
N PHE A 597 -17.69 38.89 13.07
CA PHE A 597 -17.53 38.60 14.50
C PHE A 597 -17.87 37.16 14.92
N THR A 598 -18.67 36.47 14.10
CA THR A 598 -19.00 35.05 14.20
C THR A 598 -17.77 34.14 14.19
N ASP A 599 -16.73 34.50 13.41
CA ASP A 599 -15.50 33.73 13.31
C ASP A 599 -14.72 33.75 14.62
N PHE A 600 -14.73 34.87 15.36
CA PHE A 600 -14.08 34.97 16.67
C PHE A 600 -14.74 34.05 17.70
N ILE A 601 -16.09 34.00 17.71
CA ILE A 601 -16.86 33.15 18.62
C ILE A 601 -16.60 31.67 18.31
N ALA A 602 -16.64 31.29 17.03
CA ALA A 602 -16.36 29.93 16.59
C ALA A 602 -14.92 29.49 16.93
N CYS A 603 -13.94 30.37 16.67
CA CYS A 603 -12.53 30.14 16.98
C CYS A 603 -12.32 29.96 18.49
N PHE A 604 -12.87 30.86 19.32
CA PHE A 604 -12.79 30.77 20.77
C PHE A 604 -13.35 29.45 21.28
N PHE A 605 -14.54 29.05 20.82
CA PHE A 605 -15.20 27.83 21.24
C PHE A 605 -14.39 26.57 20.93
N ILE A 606 -13.85 26.46 19.71
CA ILE A 606 -13.05 25.29 19.31
C ILE A 606 -11.74 25.22 20.08
N VAL A 607 -11.01 26.32 20.18
CA VAL A 607 -9.73 26.36 20.92
C VAL A 607 -9.96 26.03 22.39
N PHE A 608 -11.04 26.55 22.99
CA PHE A 608 -11.45 26.24 24.35
C PHE A 608 -11.72 24.73 24.53
N VAL A 609 -12.57 24.13 23.69
CA VAL A 609 -12.86 22.68 23.77
C VAL A 609 -11.60 21.84 23.58
N ALA A 610 -10.73 22.22 22.64
CA ALA A 610 -9.50 21.48 22.36
C ALA A 610 -8.54 21.49 23.56
N ILE A 611 -8.30 22.66 24.14
CA ILE A 611 -7.35 22.82 25.25
C ILE A 611 -7.94 22.30 26.55
N CYS A 612 -9.25 22.48 26.79
CA CYS A 612 -9.93 21.84 27.91
C CYS A 612 -9.78 20.32 27.86
N THR A 613 -10.07 19.69 26.73
CA THR A 613 -9.98 18.22 26.60
C THR A 613 -8.55 17.71 26.67
N ALA A 614 -7.56 18.49 26.23
CA ALA A 614 -6.14 18.16 26.36
C ALA A 614 -5.63 18.30 27.81
N ALA A 615 -6.07 19.33 28.53
CA ALA A 615 -5.64 19.63 29.89
C ALA A 615 -6.48 18.91 30.98
N TRP A 616 -7.61 18.30 30.60
CA TRP A 616 -8.51 17.65 31.56
C TRP A 616 -7.83 16.45 32.23
N PRO A 617 -7.97 16.29 33.56
CA PRO A 617 -7.47 15.10 34.25
C PRO A 617 -8.21 13.85 33.78
N SER A 618 -7.48 12.80 33.42
CA SER A 618 -8.08 11.50 33.10
C SER A 618 -8.83 10.96 34.33
N ALA A 619 -10.16 10.89 34.26
CA ALA A 619 -10.96 10.43 35.39
C ALA A 619 -10.57 8.99 35.81
N PRO A 620 -10.52 8.68 37.12
CA PRO A 620 -10.51 7.30 37.59
C PRO A 620 -11.76 6.59 37.06
N ARG A 621 -11.57 5.43 36.42
CA ARG A 621 -12.58 4.70 35.63
C ARG A 621 -13.54 3.91 36.55
N GLU A 622 -14.12 4.54 37.57
CA GLU A 622 -14.81 3.83 38.66
C GLU A 622 -16.35 3.96 38.70
N SER A 623 -17.03 4.56 37.70
CA SER A 623 -18.50 4.71 37.80
C SER A 623 -19.32 4.39 36.55
N GLN A 624 -18.76 3.68 35.55
CA GLN A 624 -19.52 3.33 34.34
C GLN A 624 -19.92 1.85 34.27
N GLN A 625 -20.17 1.24 35.43
CA GLN A 625 -20.68 -0.12 35.48
C GLN A 625 -21.63 -0.33 36.67
N ARG A 626 -22.62 0.56 36.82
CA ARG A 626 -23.91 0.21 37.49
C ARG A 626 -25.10 1.16 37.31
N SER A 627 -25.04 2.21 36.51
CA SER A 627 -26.26 2.95 36.11
C SER A 627 -26.61 2.68 34.65
N THR A 628 -27.43 1.66 34.44
CA THR A 628 -28.51 1.78 33.47
C THR A 628 -29.37 2.98 33.89
N GLY A 629 -29.39 4.04 33.09
CA GLY A 629 -30.30 5.19 33.26
C GLY A 629 -29.62 6.55 33.44
N LEU A 630 -29.79 7.41 32.43
CA LEU A 630 -29.77 8.88 32.49
C LEU A 630 -28.68 9.56 33.35
N ALA A 631 -27.47 9.78 32.82
CA ALA A 631 -26.56 10.82 33.34
C ALA A 631 -25.47 11.29 32.35
N THR A 632 -25.72 11.29 31.04
CA THR A 632 -24.87 11.95 30.03
C THR A 632 -25.66 13.01 29.24
N SER A 633 -26.85 13.36 29.71
CA SER A 633 -27.85 14.22 29.06
C SER A 633 -27.75 15.69 29.48
N GLY A 634 -26.55 16.29 29.45
CA GLY A 634 -26.36 17.70 29.80
C GLY A 634 -26.17 18.64 28.60
N VAL A 635 -25.60 18.15 27.48
CA VAL A 635 -25.18 19.04 26.38
C VAL A 635 -25.74 18.60 25.01
N VAL A 636 -26.24 17.37 24.89
CA VAL A 636 -26.61 16.78 23.59
C VAL A 636 -28.12 16.83 23.30
N THR A 637 -28.96 17.07 24.31
CA THR A 637 -30.42 16.88 24.20
C THR A 637 -31.18 18.12 23.68
N TYR A 638 -30.51 19.24 23.40
CA TYR A 638 -31.17 20.46 22.93
C TYR A 638 -31.11 20.70 21.40
N CYS A 639 -30.35 19.92 20.62
CA CYS A 639 -30.18 20.18 19.17
C CYS A 639 -30.87 19.18 18.22
N MET A 640 -31.52 18.12 18.71
CA MET A 640 -32.12 17.06 17.87
C MET A 640 -33.64 17.16 17.68
N CYS A 641 -34.23 18.36 17.76
CA CYS A 641 -35.68 18.57 17.58
C CYS A 641 -36.09 19.42 16.37
N ILE A 642 -35.25 19.58 15.35
CA ILE A 642 -35.65 20.29 14.11
C ILE A 642 -35.30 19.42 12.90
N LEU A 643 -36.05 18.33 12.69
CA LEU A 643 -35.95 17.55 11.45
C LEU A 643 -37.22 16.75 11.16
N THR A 644 -38.36 17.43 11.16
CA THR A 644 -39.60 16.93 10.54
C THR A 644 -40.45 18.11 10.08
N LEU A 645 -40.40 18.45 8.78
CA LEU A 645 -41.53 18.88 7.94
C LEU A 645 -41.00 19.50 6.64
N ALA A 646 -41.33 18.89 5.49
CA ALA A 646 -41.89 19.54 4.30
C ALA A 646 -41.77 18.58 3.11
N MET A 647 -42.83 17.79 2.91
CA MET A 647 -43.19 17.14 1.66
C MET A 647 -43.83 18.17 0.70
N VAL A 648 -43.87 17.78 -0.58
CA VAL A 648 -44.86 18.08 -1.64
C VAL A 648 -44.30 18.81 -2.87
N GLY A 649 -44.40 18.14 -4.03
CA GLY A 649 -44.60 18.77 -5.35
C GLY A 649 -43.76 18.20 -6.51
N SER A 650 -44.39 17.44 -7.42
CA SER A 650 -43.97 17.25 -8.83
C SER A 650 -45.00 17.97 -9.74
N PRO A 651 -44.77 18.26 -11.06
CA PRO A 651 -44.58 17.25 -12.12
C PRO A 651 -43.66 17.58 -13.34
N ALA A 652 -43.31 16.48 -14.03
CA ALA A 652 -42.92 16.15 -15.44
C ALA A 652 -42.75 17.20 -16.58
N VAL A 653 -41.84 16.89 -17.56
CA VAL A 653 -41.96 16.84 -19.06
C VAL A 653 -40.60 16.33 -19.65
N ALA A 654 -40.49 15.13 -20.24
CA ALA A 654 -40.48 14.70 -21.67
C ALA A 654 -39.21 15.01 -22.50
N GLU A 655 -38.70 13.98 -23.22
CA GLU A 655 -37.44 13.87 -23.97
C GLU A 655 -37.73 13.48 -25.44
N GLU A 656 -36.92 13.95 -26.39
CA GLU A 656 -36.98 13.55 -27.82
C GLU A 656 -35.54 13.46 -28.38
N GLN A 657 -35.27 12.41 -29.16
CA GLN A 657 -33.94 11.99 -29.62
C GLN A 657 -34.05 11.58 -31.09
N ASP A 658 -33.10 11.98 -31.94
CA ASP A 658 -32.99 11.44 -33.31
C ASP A 658 -31.54 11.40 -33.83
N ALA A 659 -31.25 10.40 -34.68
CA ALA A 659 -29.90 9.93 -35.06
C ALA A 659 -29.56 10.13 -36.56
N GLN A 660 -28.27 10.17 -36.93
CA GLN A 660 -27.81 10.22 -38.33
C GLN A 660 -26.49 9.45 -38.60
N HIS A 661 -26.42 8.73 -39.74
CA HIS A 661 -25.34 7.84 -40.20
C HIS A 661 -24.25 8.55 -41.06
N HIS A 662 -22.96 8.20 -40.93
CA HIS A 662 -21.85 8.72 -41.75
C HIS A 662 -20.86 7.65 -42.32
N LEU A 663 -20.24 7.98 -43.47
CA LEU A 663 -19.24 7.19 -44.23
C LEU A 663 -17.93 6.90 -43.44
N LYS A 664 -17.25 5.77 -43.76
CA LYS A 664 -15.99 5.33 -43.09
C LYS A 664 -14.76 6.19 -43.46
N PRO A 665 -13.99 6.72 -42.50
CA PRO A 665 -12.73 7.46 -42.74
C PRO A 665 -11.55 6.56 -43.17
N THR A 666 -10.54 7.14 -43.83
CA THR A 666 -9.31 6.44 -44.27
C THR A 666 -8.16 6.62 -43.26
N VAL A 667 -7.34 5.58 -43.03
CA VAL A 667 -6.17 5.57 -42.14
C VAL A 667 -4.94 4.95 -42.83
N ARG A 668 -3.75 5.55 -42.66
CA ARG A 668 -2.47 5.04 -43.19
C ARG A 668 -1.70 4.25 -42.14
N ILE A 669 -1.44 2.96 -42.41
CA ILE A 669 -0.83 2.03 -41.45
C ILE A 669 0.48 1.49 -42.00
N GLY A 670 1.55 1.65 -41.23
CA GLY A 670 2.88 1.09 -41.50
C GLY A 670 2.97 -0.39 -41.12
N PHE A 671 3.39 -1.26 -42.03
CA PHE A 671 3.62 -2.68 -41.78
C PHE A 671 5.08 -3.08 -42.05
N ARG A 672 5.67 -3.83 -41.12
CA ARG A 672 7.04 -4.36 -41.27
C ARG A 672 7.07 -5.57 -42.20
N ARG A 673 8.11 -5.68 -43.04
CA ARG A 673 8.21 -6.70 -44.09
C ARG A 673 8.94 -7.99 -43.68
N ASP A 674 9.80 -7.92 -42.66
CA ASP A 674 10.84 -8.93 -42.38
C ASP A 674 10.80 -9.51 -40.96
N ALA A 675 9.69 -9.34 -40.23
CA ALA A 675 9.56 -9.72 -38.83
C ALA A 675 8.55 -10.85 -38.61
N GLU A 676 8.70 -11.95 -39.34
CA GLU A 676 8.01 -13.22 -39.09
C GLU A 676 8.21 -13.66 -37.63
N PRO A 677 7.17 -14.14 -36.92
CA PRO A 677 5.79 -14.38 -37.39
C PRO A 677 4.83 -13.21 -37.08
N PHE A 678 5.34 -12.02 -36.76
CA PHE A 678 4.54 -10.87 -36.28
C PHE A 678 4.03 -9.96 -37.40
N SER A 679 4.88 -9.59 -38.35
CA SER A 679 4.52 -8.82 -39.54
C SER A 679 5.52 -9.09 -40.66
N TYR A 680 5.02 -9.55 -41.81
CA TYR A 680 5.82 -9.84 -42.99
C TYR A 680 4.98 -9.78 -44.27
N GLU A 681 5.64 -9.55 -45.41
CA GLU A 681 4.99 -9.47 -46.71
C GLU A 681 4.72 -10.88 -47.27
N ALA A 682 3.45 -11.20 -47.57
CA ALA A 682 3.07 -12.56 -48.00
C ALA A 682 1.95 -12.62 -49.06
N GLY A 683 1.27 -11.51 -49.38
CA GLY A 683 0.12 -11.46 -50.29
C GLY A 683 0.24 -10.44 -51.44
N PRO A 684 -0.51 -10.62 -52.54
CA PRO A 684 -0.61 -9.61 -53.61
C PRO A 684 -1.42 -8.38 -53.16
N SER A 685 -1.13 -7.20 -53.73
CA SER A 685 -1.71 -5.91 -53.31
C SER A 685 -3.26 -5.79 -53.36
N SER A 686 -3.95 -6.77 -53.95
CA SER A 686 -5.42 -6.80 -54.04
C SER A 686 -6.12 -7.51 -52.87
N VAL A 687 -5.37 -8.23 -52.03
CA VAL A 687 -5.87 -8.98 -50.85
C VAL A 687 -4.79 -8.93 -49.76
N ARG A 688 -5.04 -8.20 -48.65
CA ARG A 688 -4.19 -8.07 -47.44
C ARG A 688 -2.71 -8.44 -47.67
N ARG A 689 -1.89 -7.44 -48.03
CA ARG A 689 -0.49 -7.66 -48.45
C ARG A 689 0.40 -8.23 -47.35
N TYR A 690 0.12 -7.86 -46.11
CA TYR A 690 0.89 -8.25 -44.92
C TYR A 690 0.19 -9.37 -44.16
N ARG A 691 1.00 -10.25 -43.56
CA ARG A 691 0.54 -11.32 -42.66
C ARG A 691 1.40 -11.33 -41.40
N GLY A 692 0.90 -12.00 -40.37
CA GLY A 692 1.57 -12.09 -39.08
C GLY A 692 0.64 -11.76 -37.93
N TYR A 693 1.01 -12.17 -36.72
CA TYR A 693 0.19 -11.98 -35.52
C TYR A 693 -0.19 -10.51 -35.30
N VAL A 694 0.75 -9.57 -35.44
CA VAL A 694 0.50 -8.13 -35.26
C VAL A 694 -0.24 -7.55 -36.47
N ALA A 695 0.11 -7.98 -37.69
CA ALA A 695 -0.54 -7.50 -38.90
C ALA A 695 -2.04 -7.87 -38.94
N ASP A 696 -2.38 -9.13 -38.66
CA ASP A 696 -3.76 -9.62 -38.63
C ASP A 696 -4.57 -9.03 -37.46
N LEU A 697 -3.91 -8.77 -36.32
CA LEU A 697 -4.51 -8.02 -35.23
C LEU A 697 -4.90 -6.61 -35.69
N CYS A 698 -4.02 -5.90 -36.38
CA CYS A 698 -4.31 -4.57 -36.93
C CYS A 698 -5.47 -4.60 -37.93
N TYR A 699 -5.47 -5.53 -38.91
CA TYR A 699 -6.60 -5.67 -39.82
C TYR A 699 -7.92 -5.91 -39.08
N SER A 700 -7.90 -6.73 -38.02
CA SER A 700 -9.09 -7.04 -37.24
C SER A 700 -9.67 -5.85 -36.48
N ILE A 701 -8.85 -4.86 -36.12
CA ILE A 701 -9.25 -3.64 -35.43
C ILE A 701 -9.87 -2.65 -36.43
N PHE A 702 -9.28 -2.52 -37.63
CA PHE A 702 -9.62 -1.43 -38.55
C PHE A 702 -10.67 -1.77 -39.62
N ASP A 703 -10.77 -3.02 -40.09
CA ASP A 703 -11.65 -3.41 -41.21
C ASP A 703 -13.13 -3.01 -41.01
N ALA A 704 -13.61 -2.98 -39.77
CA ALA A 704 -14.99 -2.66 -39.44
C ALA A 704 -15.34 -1.17 -39.56
N HIS A 705 -14.37 -0.26 -39.38
CA HIS A 705 -14.65 1.18 -39.20
C HIS A 705 -13.86 2.10 -40.13
N TYR A 706 -12.72 1.64 -40.66
CA TYR A 706 -11.84 2.45 -41.49
C TYR A 706 -11.58 1.81 -42.84
N ARG A 707 -11.16 2.63 -43.82
CA ARG A 707 -10.47 2.17 -45.03
C ARG A 707 -8.97 2.22 -44.76
N ILE A 708 -8.29 1.08 -44.90
CA ILE A 708 -6.85 0.95 -44.61
C ILE A 708 -6.06 1.29 -45.88
N ASP A 709 -5.05 2.16 -45.73
CA ASP A 709 -4.00 2.42 -46.71
C ASP A 709 -2.67 1.86 -46.18
N GLU A 710 -2.14 0.84 -46.84
CA GLU A 710 -1.03 0.01 -46.36
C GLU A 710 0.32 0.60 -46.81
N VAL A 711 1.19 0.96 -45.86
CA VAL A 711 2.51 1.55 -46.12
C VAL A 711 3.62 0.60 -45.65
N PRO A 712 4.58 0.22 -46.51
CA PRO A 712 5.70 -0.61 -46.08
C PRO A 712 6.72 0.15 -45.22
N VAL A 713 7.20 -0.46 -44.13
CA VAL A 713 8.32 0.07 -43.31
C VAL A 713 9.45 -0.95 -43.10
N THR A 714 10.65 -0.47 -42.77
CA THR A 714 11.87 -1.23 -42.44
C THR A 714 12.31 -0.95 -41.00
N THR A 715 13.27 -1.72 -40.47
CA THR A 715 13.80 -1.54 -39.11
C THR A 715 14.32 -0.13 -38.84
N GLU A 716 14.91 0.51 -39.85
CA GLU A 716 15.50 1.84 -39.75
C GLU A 716 14.46 2.97 -39.85
N ASN A 717 13.59 2.92 -40.86
CA ASN A 717 12.73 4.06 -41.19
C ASN A 717 11.38 4.07 -40.45
N ARG A 718 11.09 3.02 -39.68
CA ARG A 718 9.80 2.84 -38.98
C ARG A 718 9.52 3.93 -37.95
N PHE A 719 10.54 4.59 -37.40
CA PHE A 719 10.38 5.67 -36.43
C PHE A 719 10.52 7.06 -37.06
N ASP A 720 11.33 7.20 -38.12
CA ASP A 720 11.48 8.47 -38.86
C ASP A 720 10.16 8.98 -39.44
N SER A 721 9.24 8.06 -39.73
CA SER A 721 7.92 8.33 -40.29
C SER A 721 6.97 9.04 -39.30
N PHE A 722 7.34 9.17 -38.02
CA PHE A 722 6.56 9.80 -36.94
C PHE A 722 7.10 11.18 -36.49
N ARG A 723 8.24 11.64 -37.03
CA ARG A 723 8.87 12.91 -36.63
C ARG A 723 8.15 14.12 -37.24
N ASN A 724 7.39 14.84 -36.41
CA ASN A 724 6.83 16.15 -36.75
C ASN A 724 7.95 17.20 -36.88
N GLY A 725 8.23 17.73 -38.07
CA GLY A 725 8.95 19.01 -38.18
C GLY A 725 9.94 19.27 -39.34
N HIS A 726 10.00 18.49 -40.42
CA HIS A 726 10.79 18.90 -41.60
C HIS A 726 9.92 19.59 -42.67
N PRO A 727 10.34 20.75 -43.21
CA PRO A 727 9.63 21.42 -44.28
C PRO A 727 9.75 20.60 -45.58
N ALA A 728 8.60 20.10 -46.04
CA ALA A 728 8.16 20.05 -47.44
C ALA A 728 9.17 19.65 -48.56
N ASP A 729 10.02 18.64 -48.39
CA ASP A 729 10.78 18.12 -49.54
C ASP A 729 10.82 16.59 -49.74
N ARG A 730 10.12 15.78 -48.92
CA ARG A 730 9.79 14.37 -49.25
C ARG A 730 8.43 13.94 -48.68
N PRO A 731 7.33 14.06 -49.45
CA PRO A 731 5.97 13.91 -48.93
C PRO A 731 5.34 12.50 -49.07
N THR A 732 6.11 11.40 -49.09
CA THR A 732 5.57 10.09 -49.51
C THR A 732 5.49 8.97 -48.44
N THR A 733 5.89 9.18 -47.19
CA THR A 733 5.99 8.08 -46.19
C THR A 733 5.49 8.38 -44.78
N SER A 734 4.64 9.39 -44.56
CA SER A 734 4.04 9.59 -43.22
C SER A 734 2.96 8.53 -42.94
N VAL A 735 3.10 7.82 -41.82
CA VAL A 735 2.13 6.81 -41.35
C VAL A 735 1.43 7.32 -40.09
N ASP A 736 0.15 6.98 -39.95
CA ASP A 736 -0.64 7.41 -38.78
C ASP A 736 -0.44 6.42 -37.60
N MET A 737 -0.06 5.17 -37.91
CA MET A 737 0.19 4.09 -36.95
C MET A 737 1.14 3.04 -37.52
N LEU A 738 1.85 2.33 -36.63
CA LEU A 738 2.78 1.25 -36.95
C LEU A 738 2.31 -0.10 -36.36
N CYS A 739 2.19 -1.09 -37.24
CA CYS A 739 1.89 -2.48 -36.96
C CYS A 739 3.16 -3.32 -37.12
N ASP A 740 4.02 -3.24 -36.10
CA ASP A 740 5.33 -3.90 -35.97
C ASP A 740 5.45 -4.50 -34.56
N PRO A 741 6.22 -5.57 -34.34
CA PRO A 741 6.70 -5.96 -33.00
C PRO A 741 7.62 -4.88 -32.39
N THR A 742 7.04 -3.76 -31.99
CA THR A 742 7.75 -2.63 -31.39
C THR A 742 7.82 -2.79 -29.87
N THR A 743 9.02 -2.99 -29.32
CA THR A 743 9.23 -3.06 -27.86
C THR A 743 9.03 -1.70 -27.18
N LEU A 744 8.25 -1.68 -26.09
CA LEU A 744 8.22 -0.57 -25.14
C LEU A 744 9.54 -0.48 -24.36
N ARG A 745 10.30 0.61 -24.54
CA ARG A 745 11.55 0.86 -23.81
C ARG A 745 11.38 2.05 -22.86
N PHE A 746 11.34 1.78 -21.56
CA PHE A 746 11.24 2.82 -20.52
C PHE A 746 12.59 3.42 -20.09
N TRP A 747 13.72 2.86 -20.57
CA TRP A 747 15.06 3.14 -20.05
C TRP A 747 16.06 3.34 -21.19
N ARG A 748 16.06 4.51 -21.83
CA ARG A 748 17.16 4.93 -22.71
C ARG A 748 17.96 6.04 -22.05
N LYS A 749 19.27 6.09 -22.32
CA LYS A 749 20.13 7.17 -21.83
C LYS A 749 19.68 8.48 -22.49
N PRO A 750 19.69 9.62 -21.78
CA PRO A 750 19.37 10.90 -22.38
C PRO A 750 20.35 11.19 -23.53
N GLY A 751 19.82 11.28 -24.76
CA GLY A 751 20.59 11.49 -26.00
C GLY A 751 20.31 10.47 -27.11
N ASP A 752 19.76 9.30 -26.81
CA ASP A 752 19.23 8.40 -27.84
C ASP A 752 17.82 8.87 -28.25
N GLU A 753 17.53 8.89 -29.55
CA GLU A 753 16.30 9.46 -30.11
C GLU A 753 15.03 8.97 -29.39
N GLU A 754 14.29 9.93 -28.81
CA GLU A 754 13.01 9.73 -28.15
C GLU A 754 12.00 9.28 -29.21
N ILE A 755 11.39 8.10 -29.04
CA ILE A 755 10.35 7.63 -29.95
C ILE A 755 9.10 8.46 -29.66
N ASP A 756 8.89 9.49 -30.48
CA ASP A 756 7.71 10.35 -30.41
C ASP A 756 6.47 9.59 -30.89
N GLY A 757 5.65 9.08 -29.96
CA GLY A 757 4.37 8.44 -30.29
C GLY A 757 3.61 7.89 -29.09
N ILE A 758 2.33 7.56 -29.31
CA ILE A 758 1.42 7.00 -28.31
C ILE A 758 1.41 5.49 -28.46
N PHE A 759 1.79 4.76 -27.42
CA PHE A 759 1.75 3.30 -27.44
C PHE A 759 0.38 2.75 -27.02
N SER A 760 -0.06 1.69 -27.69
CA SER A 760 -1.21 0.90 -27.26
C SER A 760 -0.91 0.09 -25.98
N PRO A 761 -1.92 -0.53 -25.36
CA PRO A 761 -1.67 -1.65 -24.44
C PRO A 761 -0.78 -2.71 -25.10
N ILE A 762 -0.04 -3.44 -24.28
CA ILE A 762 0.86 -4.52 -24.72
C ILE A 762 0.02 -5.58 -25.45
N VAL A 763 0.47 -6.01 -26.63
CA VAL A 763 -0.24 -7.00 -27.47
C VAL A 763 0.47 -8.35 -27.52
N PHE A 764 1.75 -8.38 -27.17
CA PHE A 764 2.59 -9.57 -27.10
C PHE A 764 3.76 -9.36 -26.13
N VAL A 765 4.32 -10.42 -25.55
CA VAL A 765 5.53 -10.36 -24.71
C VAL A 765 6.56 -11.38 -25.20
N SER A 766 7.77 -10.90 -25.45
CA SER A 766 8.92 -11.64 -25.98
C SER A 766 10.17 -11.40 -25.11
N GLY A 767 11.32 -11.88 -25.55
CA GLY A 767 12.63 -11.59 -24.98
C GLY A 767 13.77 -11.87 -25.96
N VAL A 768 14.88 -11.13 -25.85
CA VAL A 768 16.08 -11.41 -26.63
C VAL A 768 16.69 -12.74 -26.17
N SER A 769 17.03 -13.58 -27.13
CA SER A 769 17.74 -14.84 -26.97
C SER A 769 18.80 -14.98 -28.07
N TYR A 770 19.40 -16.17 -28.20
CA TYR A 770 20.34 -16.43 -29.30
C TYR A 770 20.21 -17.82 -29.91
N LEU A 771 20.66 -17.94 -31.16
CA LEU A 771 20.98 -19.21 -31.82
C LEU A 771 22.51 -19.35 -31.86
N LEU A 772 23.01 -20.54 -31.56
CA LEU A 772 24.44 -20.83 -31.56
C LEU A 772 24.75 -21.93 -32.57
N ARG A 773 25.71 -21.69 -33.46
CA ARG A 773 26.27 -22.72 -34.35
C ARG A 773 27.74 -22.93 -34.01
N ARG A 774 28.09 -24.14 -33.59
CA ARG A 774 29.47 -24.51 -33.23
C ARG A 774 30.17 -25.18 -34.42
N PRO A 775 31.43 -24.80 -34.72
CA PRO A 775 32.27 -25.54 -35.65
C PRO A 775 32.76 -26.87 -35.03
N GLU A 776 33.39 -27.71 -35.85
CA GLU A 776 34.06 -28.93 -35.40
C GLU A 776 35.13 -28.66 -34.29
N PRO A 777 35.47 -29.65 -33.45
CA PRO A 777 36.28 -29.44 -32.24
C PRO A 777 37.67 -28.83 -32.55
N GLY A 778 38.01 -27.71 -31.91
CA GLY A 778 39.37 -27.12 -31.95
C GLY A 778 39.45 -25.60 -32.05
N TRP A 779 38.35 -24.92 -32.38
CA TRP A 779 38.34 -23.47 -32.65
C TRP A 779 37.85 -22.64 -31.45
N ARG A 780 38.55 -21.52 -31.17
CA ARG A 780 38.28 -20.61 -30.03
C ARG A 780 37.88 -19.19 -30.46
N LYS A 781 37.32 -18.99 -31.65
CA LYS A 781 36.91 -17.67 -32.14
C LYS A 781 35.39 -17.59 -32.31
N ILE A 782 34.79 -16.42 -32.06
CA ILE A 782 33.34 -16.20 -31.98
C ILE A 782 32.89 -14.96 -32.77
N ASP A 783 31.70 -15.00 -33.36
CA ASP A 783 31.05 -13.88 -34.04
C ASP A 783 29.67 -13.64 -33.41
N PHE A 784 29.47 -12.44 -32.88
CA PHE A 784 28.21 -11.95 -32.30
C PHE A 784 27.44 -11.19 -33.38
N ALA A 785 26.36 -11.76 -33.91
CA ALA A 785 25.54 -11.15 -34.95
C ALA A 785 24.19 -10.67 -34.42
N TYR A 786 23.75 -9.49 -34.87
CA TYR A 786 22.48 -8.89 -34.53
C TYR A 786 21.99 -7.96 -35.65
N VAL A 787 20.70 -7.64 -35.66
CA VAL A 787 20.12 -6.61 -36.53
C VAL A 787 20.26 -5.24 -35.87
N ARG A 788 20.64 -4.22 -36.63
CA ARG A 788 20.76 -2.84 -36.13
C ARG A 788 19.44 -2.28 -35.61
N ASP A 789 19.51 -1.29 -34.72
CA ASP A 789 18.35 -0.63 -34.11
C ASP A 789 17.35 -1.57 -33.41
N THR A 790 17.84 -2.73 -32.95
CA THR A 790 17.10 -3.69 -32.12
C THR A 790 17.65 -3.75 -30.70
N THR A 791 16.94 -4.41 -29.78
CA THR A 791 17.40 -4.65 -28.39
C THR A 791 18.52 -5.68 -28.33
N ALA A 792 18.69 -6.49 -29.38
CA ALA A 792 19.73 -7.50 -29.49
C ALA A 792 21.15 -6.92 -29.45
N VAL A 793 21.32 -5.65 -29.88
CA VAL A 793 22.61 -4.94 -29.85
C VAL A 793 23.17 -4.90 -28.43
N ASP A 794 22.35 -4.45 -27.46
CA ASP A 794 22.75 -4.29 -26.07
C ASP A 794 23.09 -5.65 -25.44
N VAL A 795 22.28 -6.67 -25.73
CA VAL A 795 22.48 -8.02 -25.21
C VAL A 795 23.74 -8.67 -25.77
N ALA A 796 24.02 -8.49 -27.07
CA ALA A 796 25.25 -9.01 -27.68
C ALA A 796 26.50 -8.37 -27.05
N ILE A 797 26.46 -7.06 -26.78
CA ILE A 797 27.55 -6.34 -26.12
C ILE A 797 27.74 -6.83 -24.68
N GLU A 798 26.65 -6.98 -23.91
CA GLU A 798 26.72 -7.47 -22.53
C GLU A 798 27.17 -8.93 -22.46
N ALA A 799 26.71 -9.80 -23.36
CA ALA A 799 27.15 -11.19 -23.46
C ALA A 799 28.67 -11.30 -23.67
N CYS A 800 29.26 -10.38 -24.42
CA CYS A 800 30.71 -10.28 -24.58
C CYS A 800 31.41 -9.77 -23.30
N LYS A 801 30.85 -8.78 -22.60
CA LYS A 801 31.44 -8.23 -21.36
C LYS A 801 31.49 -9.25 -20.22
N VAL A 802 30.45 -10.08 -20.09
CA VAL A 802 30.35 -11.08 -19.01
C VAL A 802 31.00 -12.42 -19.38
N ASP A 803 31.61 -12.52 -20.55
CA ASP A 803 32.13 -13.76 -21.14
C ASP A 803 31.11 -14.92 -21.07
N LEU A 804 29.90 -14.70 -21.60
CA LEU A 804 28.80 -15.67 -21.52
C LEU A 804 29.19 -17.06 -22.08
N PHE A 805 30.11 -17.09 -23.05
CA PHE A 805 30.53 -18.32 -23.74
C PHE A 805 31.85 -18.91 -23.20
N GLY A 806 32.48 -18.29 -22.20
CA GLY A 806 33.71 -18.78 -21.57
C GLY A 806 34.94 -18.80 -22.51
N MET A 807 35.04 -17.81 -23.40
CA MET A 807 36.01 -17.75 -24.49
C MET A 807 37.19 -16.82 -24.20
N PHE A 808 37.13 -15.98 -23.16
CA PHE A 808 38.11 -14.91 -22.93
C PHE A 808 39.07 -15.23 -21.76
N PRO A 809 40.40 -15.08 -21.95
CA PRO A 809 41.33 -15.05 -20.82
C PRO A 809 41.11 -13.75 -20.01
N THR A 810 41.29 -13.83 -18.69
CA THR A 810 40.94 -12.79 -17.68
C THR A 810 41.45 -11.36 -17.93
N ASP A 811 42.40 -11.17 -18.86
CA ASP A 811 43.06 -9.89 -19.11
C ASP A 811 42.53 -9.13 -20.35
N GLN A 812 41.61 -9.71 -21.14
CA GLN A 812 41.12 -9.09 -22.37
C GLN A 812 39.76 -8.41 -22.17
N ARG A 813 39.72 -7.07 -22.28
CA ARG A 813 38.47 -6.30 -22.18
C ARG A 813 37.70 -6.32 -23.50
N CYS A 814 36.40 -6.62 -23.44
CA CYS A 814 35.50 -6.50 -24.59
C CYS A 814 35.37 -5.01 -24.99
N VAL A 815 35.98 -4.62 -26.11
CA VAL A 815 35.81 -3.29 -26.71
C VAL A 815 35.00 -3.47 -27.99
N PRO A 816 33.73 -3.02 -28.02
CA PRO A 816 32.91 -3.11 -29.22
C PRO A 816 33.46 -2.14 -30.27
N ALA A 817 34.00 -2.68 -31.36
CA ALA A 817 34.26 -1.94 -32.58
C ALA A 817 33.23 -2.44 -33.62
N PRO A 818 32.21 -1.64 -33.98
CA PRO A 818 31.24 -2.04 -34.98
C PRO A 818 31.94 -2.19 -36.34
N GLN A 819 31.96 -3.40 -36.87
CA GLN A 819 32.34 -3.64 -38.26
C GLN A 819 31.03 -3.80 -39.07
N SER A 820 30.82 -2.90 -40.03
CA SER A 820 29.57 -2.78 -40.78
C SER A 820 29.29 -3.93 -41.75
N ARG A 821 30.23 -4.85 -41.95
CA ARG A 821 30.04 -6.09 -42.73
C ARG A 821 30.92 -7.19 -42.17
N CYS A 822 30.35 -8.35 -41.87
CA CYS A 822 31.10 -9.56 -41.62
C CYS A 822 31.29 -10.32 -42.94
N PRO A 823 32.46 -10.21 -43.62
CA PRO A 823 32.72 -10.97 -44.83
C PRO A 823 32.79 -12.47 -44.48
N MET A 824 32.22 -13.30 -45.36
CA MET A 824 32.54 -14.74 -45.41
C MET A 824 34.06 -14.84 -45.61
N ILE A 825 34.77 -15.42 -44.64
CA ILE A 825 36.24 -15.46 -44.69
C ILE A 825 36.67 -16.49 -45.73
N ASN A 826 37.40 -16.06 -46.76
CA ASN A 826 38.26 -16.96 -47.53
C ASN A 826 39.46 -17.35 -46.63
N SER A 827 39.79 -18.65 -46.62
CA SER A 827 40.69 -19.35 -45.67
C SER A 827 42.08 -18.77 -45.40
N THR A 828 42.53 -17.76 -46.16
CA THR A 828 43.88 -17.19 -46.03
C THR A 828 44.01 -16.03 -45.04
N ALA A 829 42.90 -15.41 -44.60
CA ALA A 829 42.91 -14.25 -43.69
C ALA A 829 42.73 -14.62 -42.19
N GLU A 830 42.70 -15.90 -41.85
CA GLU A 830 42.19 -16.37 -40.56
C GLU A 830 43.20 -16.31 -39.40
N LYS A 831 44.50 -16.32 -39.67
CA LYS A 831 45.54 -16.31 -38.62
C LYS A 831 45.53 -15.05 -37.77
N ASP A 832 45.30 -13.87 -38.37
CA ASP A 832 45.36 -12.57 -37.68
C ASP A 832 43.96 -12.04 -37.26
N ALA A 833 42.89 -12.81 -37.49
CA ALA A 833 41.53 -12.37 -37.16
C ALA A 833 41.28 -12.33 -35.64
N PRO A 834 40.57 -11.30 -35.12
CA PRO A 834 40.30 -11.15 -33.69
C PRO A 834 39.50 -12.32 -33.12
N ILE A 835 39.66 -12.55 -31.81
CA ILE A 835 38.99 -13.64 -31.07
C ILE A 835 37.48 -13.48 -31.13
N PHE A 836 36.97 -12.26 -31.03
CA PHE A 836 35.55 -11.94 -31.19
C PHE A 836 35.32 -10.85 -32.24
N ARG A 837 34.14 -10.87 -32.89
CA ARG A 837 33.67 -9.82 -33.79
C ARG A 837 32.19 -9.53 -33.55
N PHE A 838 31.78 -8.28 -33.74
CA PHE A 838 30.39 -7.89 -33.80
C PHE A 838 29.98 -7.71 -35.26
N CYS A 839 28.92 -8.42 -35.68
CA CYS A 839 28.40 -8.44 -37.03
C CYS A 839 27.02 -7.78 -37.05
N GLU A 840 26.94 -6.61 -37.66
CA GLU A 840 25.71 -5.84 -37.77
C GLU A 840 25.03 -6.07 -39.13
N PHE A 841 23.71 -6.28 -39.11
CA PHE A 841 22.89 -6.54 -40.30
C PHE A 841 21.70 -5.57 -40.37
N GLU A 842 21.18 -5.33 -41.58
CA GLU A 842 20.08 -4.39 -41.83
C GLU A 842 18.70 -5.01 -41.56
N ASP A 843 18.56 -6.31 -41.84
CA ASP A 843 17.32 -7.07 -41.71
C ASP A 843 17.59 -8.50 -41.22
N TYR A 844 16.55 -9.19 -40.77
CA TYR A 844 16.68 -10.57 -40.27
C TYR A 844 16.95 -11.59 -41.38
N ASP A 845 16.63 -11.31 -42.64
CA ASP A 845 16.84 -12.24 -43.76
C ASP A 845 18.32 -12.34 -44.14
N SER A 846 19.01 -11.21 -44.24
CA SER A 846 20.44 -11.10 -44.50
C SER A 846 21.27 -11.73 -43.38
N LEU A 847 20.87 -11.52 -42.12
CA LEU A 847 21.49 -12.17 -40.97
C LEU A 847 21.29 -13.68 -41.00
N THR A 848 20.05 -14.15 -41.22
CA THR A 848 19.74 -15.59 -41.28
C THR A 848 20.48 -16.27 -42.43
N GLN A 849 20.57 -15.61 -43.59
CA GLN A 849 21.36 -16.10 -44.73
C GLN A 849 22.85 -16.22 -44.39
N TRP A 850 23.42 -15.28 -43.65
CA TRP A 850 24.80 -15.36 -43.17
C TRP A 850 24.98 -16.51 -42.17
N PHE A 851 24.07 -16.66 -41.20
CA PHE A 851 24.13 -17.70 -40.17
C PHE A 851 24.02 -19.12 -40.75
N CYS A 852 23.15 -19.28 -41.76
CA CYS A 852 22.93 -20.52 -42.51
C CYS A 852 23.92 -20.71 -43.67
N GLY A 853 24.90 -19.81 -43.83
CA GLY A 853 25.93 -19.89 -44.85
C GLY A 853 26.85 -21.13 -44.73
N PRO A 854 27.79 -21.28 -45.67
CA PRO A 854 28.81 -22.35 -45.61
C PRO A 854 29.58 -22.33 -44.29
N GLU A 855 30.10 -23.49 -43.90
CA GLU A 855 30.74 -23.69 -42.60
C GLU A 855 31.82 -22.65 -42.32
N SER A 856 31.69 -22.01 -41.16
CA SER A 856 32.66 -21.05 -40.63
C SER A 856 33.53 -21.76 -39.59
N HIS A 857 34.82 -21.47 -39.58
CA HIS A 857 35.75 -21.92 -38.53
C HIS A 857 35.59 -21.14 -37.20
N ARG A 858 34.45 -20.47 -37.00
CA ARG A 858 34.12 -19.62 -35.84
C ARG A 858 32.76 -20.00 -35.28
N TRP A 859 32.58 -19.81 -33.97
CA TRP A 859 31.27 -19.92 -33.32
C TRP A 859 30.40 -18.77 -33.83
N LEU A 860 29.27 -19.10 -34.43
CA LEU A 860 28.32 -18.09 -34.89
C LEU A 860 27.23 -17.95 -33.85
N VAL A 861 27.01 -16.74 -33.36
CA VAL A 861 25.94 -16.43 -32.41
C VAL A 861 25.00 -15.40 -33.04
N PHE A 862 23.75 -15.77 -33.21
CA PHE A 862 22.71 -14.89 -33.76
C PHE A 862 21.79 -14.47 -32.63
N PHE A 863 21.90 -13.19 -32.21
CA PHE A 863 21.03 -12.57 -31.23
C PHE A 863 19.79 -11.93 -31.86
N GLY A 864 18.67 -12.07 -31.19
CA GLY A 864 17.41 -11.43 -31.57
C GLY A 864 16.27 -11.87 -30.66
N ASP A 865 15.10 -11.28 -30.87
CA ASP A 865 13.90 -11.70 -30.16
C ASP A 865 13.61 -13.17 -30.51
N ARG A 866 13.45 -13.99 -29.48
CA ARG A 866 13.46 -15.46 -29.61
C ARG A 866 12.46 -15.94 -30.67
N GLU A 867 11.24 -15.43 -30.62
CA GLU A 867 10.17 -15.80 -31.55
C GLU A 867 10.51 -15.43 -33.00
N ILE A 868 11.22 -14.32 -33.23
CA ILE A 868 11.64 -13.88 -34.58
C ILE A 868 12.77 -14.78 -35.10
N ILE A 869 13.84 -14.96 -34.32
CA ILE A 869 15.01 -15.72 -34.78
C ILE A 869 14.68 -17.20 -35.00
N GLN A 870 13.79 -17.77 -34.18
CA GLN A 870 13.32 -19.15 -34.35
C GLN A 870 12.43 -19.29 -35.60
N ALA A 871 11.48 -18.37 -35.82
CA ALA A 871 10.62 -18.39 -37.00
C ALA A 871 11.41 -18.19 -38.29
N LYS A 872 12.41 -17.30 -38.30
CA LYS A 872 13.30 -17.09 -39.45
C LYS A 872 14.14 -18.32 -39.76
N LEU A 873 14.72 -18.95 -38.74
CA LEU A 873 15.45 -20.21 -38.90
C LEU A 873 14.55 -21.31 -39.49
N GLU A 874 13.30 -21.41 -39.00
CA GLU A 874 12.34 -22.40 -39.49
C GLU A 874 11.87 -22.11 -40.91
N SER A 875 11.64 -20.85 -41.27
CA SER A 875 11.34 -20.41 -42.64
C SER A 875 12.47 -20.78 -43.61
N PHE A 876 13.72 -20.52 -43.24
CA PHE A 876 14.89 -20.89 -44.05
C PHE A 876 15.08 -22.40 -44.15
N TYR A 877 14.85 -23.15 -43.06
CA TYR A 877 14.88 -24.61 -43.06
C TYR A 877 13.81 -25.19 -44.00
N ASN A 878 12.56 -24.73 -43.90
CA ASN A 878 11.46 -25.19 -44.74
C ASN A 878 11.68 -24.87 -46.22
N ALA A 879 12.39 -23.77 -46.52
CA ALA A 879 12.81 -23.40 -47.86
C ALA A 879 14.06 -24.18 -48.36
N GLY A 880 14.63 -25.09 -47.57
CA GLY A 880 15.85 -25.84 -47.92
C GLY A 880 17.12 -24.98 -47.95
N ARG A 881 17.10 -23.80 -47.31
CA ARG A 881 18.20 -22.82 -47.30
C ARG A 881 19.08 -22.89 -46.05
N CYS A 882 18.78 -23.78 -45.10
CA CYS A 882 19.52 -23.93 -43.85
C CYS A 882 19.46 -25.38 -43.33
N ASP A 883 20.58 -25.90 -42.83
CA ASP A 883 20.62 -27.17 -42.11
C ASP A 883 20.46 -26.94 -40.59
N LYS A 884 19.63 -27.75 -39.93
CA LYS A 884 19.42 -27.70 -38.47
C LYS A 884 20.53 -28.43 -37.70
N ASN A 885 21.33 -29.25 -38.36
CA ASN A 885 22.43 -29.95 -37.74
C ASN A 885 23.45 -28.94 -37.18
N ASN A 886 23.87 -29.12 -35.93
CA ASN A 886 24.83 -28.25 -35.21
C ASN A 886 24.33 -26.84 -34.83
N ILE A 887 23.00 -26.61 -34.82
CA ILE A 887 22.40 -25.36 -34.31
C ILE A 887 21.75 -25.62 -32.95
N GLU A 888 22.26 -24.95 -31.92
CA GLU A 888 21.71 -24.92 -30.57
C GLU A 888 20.76 -23.72 -30.43
N LYS A 889 19.54 -23.99 -29.95
CA LYS A 889 18.54 -22.96 -29.64
C LYS A 889 18.57 -22.67 -28.14
N GLU A 890 18.83 -21.43 -27.74
CA GLU A 890 18.70 -21.03 -26.34
C GLU A 890 17.21 -20.85 -25.97
N ALA A 891 16.81 -21.39 -24.81
CA ALA A 891 15.42 -21.30 -24.34
C ALA A 891 15.17 -20.05 -23.50
N SER A 892 16.24 -19.52 -22.88
CA SER A 892 16.21 -18.41 -21.93
C SER A 892 15.99 -17.06 -22.60
N PHE A 893 15.32 -16.16 -21.87
CA PHE A 893 15.18 -14.75 -22.24
C PHE A 893 16.16 -13.90 -21.43
N TYR A 894 16.95 -13.07 -22.10
CA TYR A 894 17.87 -12.14 -21.45
C TYR A 894 17.25 -10.76 -21.23
N THR A 895 16.16 -10.45 -21.93
CA THR A 895 15.41 -9.20 -21.78
C THR A 895 13.91 -9.47 -21.68
N TYR A 896 13.18 -8.50 -21.17
CA TYR A 896 11.72 -8.47 -21.17
C TYR A 896 11.27 -7.51 -22.27
N GLU A 897 10.68 -8.04 -23.35
CA GLU A 897 10.33 -7.29 -24.56
C GLU A 897 8.81 -7.25 -24.76
N PRO A 898 8.09 -6.32 -24.10
CA PRO A 898 6.66 -6.14 -24.32
C PRO A 898 6.41 -5.36 -25.61
N TYR A 899 5.72 -5.97 -26.58
CA TYR A 899 5.35 -5.33 -27.82
C TYR A 899 4.04 -4.56 -27.69
N ALA A 900 4.00 -3.36 -28.26
CA ALA A 900 2.81 -2.53 -28.38
C ALA A 900 2.73 -1.92 -29.78
N LEU A 901 1.53 -1.51 -30.17
CA LEU A 901 1.33 -0.78 -31.41
C LEU A 901 1.67 0.70 -31.16
N LEU A 902 2.33 1.34 -32.12
CA LEU A 902 2.76 2.73 -32.00
C LEU A 902 1.88 3.63 -32.88
N ILE A 903 1.25 4.64 -32.30
CA ILE A 903 0.40 5.62 -32.97
C ILE A 903 1.12 6.97 -33.03
N ALA A 904 0.97 7.70 -34.12
CA ALA A 904 1.57 9.01 -34.29
C ALA A 904 1.09 10.01 -33.21
N PRO A 905 1.95 10.96 -32.78
CA PRO A 905 1.55 11.97 -31.81
C PRO A 905 0.78 13.10 -32.50
N GLY A 906 -0.45 13.37 -32.04
CA GLY A 906 -1.26 14.48 -32.54
C GLY A 906 -2.70 14.45 -32.03
N PRO A 907 -3.46 15.55 -32.15
CA PRO A 907 -4.82 15.64 -31.63
C PRO A 907 -5.81 14.73 -32.38
N ARG A 908 -5.64 14.52 -33.69
CA ARG A 908 -6.46 13.58 -34.48
C ARG A 908 -6.05 12.13 -34.20
N GLU A 909 -4.77 11.92 -33.94
CA GLU A 909 -4.17 10.62 -33.69
C GLU A 909 -4.42 10.14 -32.24
N ALA A 910 -4.75 11.04 -31.31
CA ALA A 910 -5.23 10.69 -29.98
C ALA A 910 -6.60 9.99 -30.01
N GLU A 911 -7.50 10.40 -30.89
CA GLU A 911 -8.77 9.70 -31.14
C GLU A 911 -8.52 8.33 -31.77
N LEU A 912 -7.57 8.26 -32.72
CA LEU A 912 -7.13 7.01 -33.33
C LEU A 912 -6.53 6.05 -32.28
N ALA A 913 -5.73 6.55 -31.34
CA ALA A 913 -5.17 5.76 -30.25
C ALA A 913 -6.26 5.20 -29.31
N ALA A 914 -7.27 6.01 -28.98
CA ALA A 914 -8.42 5.56 -28.20
C ALA A 914 -9.24 4.49 -28.95
N PHE A 915 -9.42 4.65 -30.27
CA PHE A 915 -10.05 3.65 -31.13
C PHE A 915 -9.27 2.33 -31.14
N VAL A 916 -7.95 2.39 -31.33
CA VAL A 916 -7.07 1.21 -31.31
C VAL A 916 -7.12 0.51 -29.95
N GLN A 917 -7.04 1.27 -28.86
CA GLN A 917 -7.12 0.73 -27.50
C GLN A 917 -8.46 0.00 -27.25
N ARG A 918 -9.58 0.60 -27.67
CA ARG A 918 -10.90 -0.03 -27.57
C ARG A 918 -10.99 -1.30 -28.43
N GLY A 919 -10.47 -1.25 -29.65
CA GLY A 919 -10.43 -2.40 -30.56
C GLY A 919 -9.60 -3.55 -30.01
N LEU A 920 -8.48 -3.26 -29.34
CA LEU A 920 -7.66 -4.26 -28.66
C LEU A 920 -8.41 -4.91 -27.50
N TYR A 921 -9.03 -4.12 -26.62
CA TYR A 921 -9.81 -4.67 -25.52
C TYR A 921 -10.98 -5.52 -26.03
N ASP A 922 -11.70 -5.07 -27.05
CA ASP A 922 -12.79 -5.87 -27.65
C ASP A 922 -12.26 -7.18 -28.27
N PHE A 923 -11.13 -7.12 -28.98
CA PHE A 923 -10.49 -8.30 -29.56
C PHE A 923 -10.11 -9.34 -28.51
N PHE A 924 -9.43 -8.92 -27.43
CA PHE A 924 -8.99 -9.82 -26.35
C PHE A 924 -10.14 -10.28 -25.45
N SER A 925 -11.23 -9.51 -25.34
CA SER A 925 -12.47 -9.94 -24.66
C SER A 925 -13.10 -11.16 -25.35
N HIS A 926 -12.92 -11.31 -26.66
CA HIS A 926 -13.30 -12.51 -27.40
C HIS A 926 -12.20 -13.58 -27.32
N ARG A 927 -12.07 -14.22 -26.14
CA ARG A 927 -10.98 -15.16 -25.82
C ARG A 927 -10.72 -16.23 -26.90
N ALA A 928 -11.76 -16.80 -27.49
CA ALA A 928 -11.62 -17.79 -28.56
C ALA A 928 -10.94 -17.22 -29.82
N LYS A 929 -11.29 -15.97 -30.19
CA LYS A 929 -10.69 -15.24 -31.31
C LYS A 929 -9.21 -14.94 -31.04
N ALA A 930 -8.89 -14.40 -29.86
CA ALA A 930 -7.50 -14.12 -29.48
C ALA A 930 -6.62 -15.39 -29.43
N ILE A 931 -7.12 -16.48 -28.83
CA ILE A 931 -6.41 -17.77 -28.81
C ILE A 931 -6.24 -18.33 -30.21
N SER A 932 -7.25 -18.20 -31.08
CA SER A 932 -7.17 -18.68 -32.46
C SER A 932 -6.09 -17.94 -33.26
N LEU A 933 -5.99 -16.61 -33.09
CA LEU A 933 -4.94 -15.81 -33.72
C LEU A 933 -3.55 -16.21 -33.22
N PHE A 934 -3.38 -16.40 -31.91
CA PHE A 934 -2.11 -16.88 -31.36
C PHE A 934 -1.72 -18.25 -31.92
N ARG A 935 -2.64 -19.22 -31.92
CA ARG A 935 -2.36 -20.58 -32.43
C ARG A 935 -2.11 -20.61 -33.94
N ALA A 936 -2.66 -19.67 -34.70
CA ALA A 936 -2.42 -19.58 -36.14
C ALA A 936 -0.94 -19.27 -36.46
N TYR A 937 -0.30 -18.44 -35.63
CA TYR A 937 1.09 -18.02 -35.83
C TYR A 937 2.10 -18.74 -34.92
N PHE A 938 1.63 -19.40 -33.86
CA PHE A 938 2.44 -20.14 -32.89
C PHE A 938 1.80 -21.52 -32.59
N PRO A 939 1.69 -22.43 -33.58
CA PRO A 939 0.90 -23.66 -33.45
C PRO A 939 1.47 -24.65 -32.42
N ASP A 940 2.80 -24.73 -32.30
CA ASP A 940 3.50 -25.69 -31.44
C ASP A 940 4.04 -25.07 -30.14
N VAL A 941 3.63 -23.83 -29.83
CA VAL A 941 4.14 -23.08 -28.67
C VAL A 941 3.03 -22.93 -27.63
N GLN A 942 3.31 -23.34 -26.39
CA GLN A 942 2.44 -23.03 -25.27
C GLN A 942 2.61 -21.55 -24.87
N MET A 943 1.49 -20.83 -24.71
CA MET A 943 1.53 -19.47 -24.16
C MET A 943 2.29 -19.45 -22.83
N SER A 944 3.28 -18.55 -22.71
CA SER A 944 3.95 -18.33 -21.44
C SER A 944 2.94 -17.80 -20.39
N PRO A 945 3.20 -17.97 -19.08
CA PRO A 945 2.36 -17.38 -18.05
C PRO A 945 2.19 -15.86 -18.20
N MET A 946 3.24 -15.17 -18.66
CA MET A 946 3.20 -13.73 -18.96
C MET A 946 2.23 -13.42 -20.10
N MET A 947 2.28 -14.20 -21.18
CA MET A 947 1.40 -14.05 -22.33
C MET A 947 -0.07 -14.40 -21.99
N ALA A 948 -0.28 -15.45 -21.19
CA ALA A 948 -1.61 -15.82 -20.71
C ALA A 948 -2.21 -14.74 -19.78
N ASN A 949 -1.39 -14.16 -18.90
CA ASN A 949 -1.81 -13.03 -18.06
C ASN A 949 -2.11 -11.79 -18.89
N LEU A 950 -1.35 -11.53 -19.96
CA LEU A 950 -1.64 -10.42 -20.87
C LEU A 950 -3.02 -10.57 -21.52
N PHE A 951 -3.37 -11.77 -21.98
CA PHE A 951 -4.68 -12.06 -22.58
C PHE A 951 -5.81 -11.82 -21.58
N LEU A 952 -5.58 -12.15 -20.30
CA LEU A 952 -6.54 -11.87 -19.22
C LEU A 952 -6.63 -10.37 -18.89
N LEU A 953 -5.51 -9.65 -18.90
CA LEU A 953 -5.48 -8.21 -18.59
C LEU A 953 -6.13 -7.36 -19.68
N ASN A 954 -5.98 -7.76 -20.94
CA ASN A 954 -6.60 -7.07 -22.07
C ASN A 954 -8.04 -7.56 -22.34
N GLY A 955 -8.48 -8.66 -21.73
CA GLY A 955 -9.86 -9.11 -21.81
C GLY A 955 -10.75 -8.35 -20.83
N VAL A 956 -11.89 -7.85 -21.30
CA VAL A 956 -12.98 -7.39 -20.45
C VAL A 956 -14.01 -8.50 -20.42
N ASP A 957 -14.29 -9.05 -19.24
CA ASP A 957 -15.37 -10.02 -19.08
C ASP A 957 -16.68 -9.35 -19.51
N LYS A 958 -17.30 -9.86 -20.58
CA LYS A 958 -18.67 -9.42 -20.94
C LYS A 958 -19.55 -9.66 -19.72
N PRO A 959 -20.36 -8.69 -19.29
CA PRO A 959 -21.32 -8.95 -18.23
C PRO A 959 -22.22 -10.11 -18.67
N VAL A 960 -22.49 -11.02 -17.75
CA VAL A 960 -23.14 -12.34 -17.90
C VAL A 960 -24.54 -12.32 -18.57
N TYR A 961 -25.04 -11.15 -18.99
CA TYR A 961 -26.32 -10.98 -19.67
C TYR A 961 -26.43 -11.71 -21.01
N ASP A 962 -25.33 -11.96 -21.72
CA ASP A 962 -25.34 -12.70 -23.00
C ASP A 962 -25.53 -14.23 -22.84
N THR A 963 -25.59 -14.74 -21.61
CA THR A 963 -25.83 -16.17 -21.32
C THR A 963 -27.23 -16.49 -20.81
N VAL A 964 -28.09 -15.48 -20.64
CA VAL A 964 -29.50 -15.71 -20.33
C VAL A 964 -30.23 -15.99 -21.65
N PRO A 965 -30.87 -17.16 -21.82
CA PRO A 965 -31.60 -17.46 -23.03
C PRO A 965 -32.69 -16.40 -23.29
N SER A 966 -32.73 -15.87 -24.50
CA SER A 966 -33.62 -14.78 -24.94
C SER A 966 -35.12 -15.08 -24.81
N TYR A 967 -35.53 -16.32 -24.56
CA TYR A 967 -36.94 -16.68 -24.33
C TYR A 967 -37.47 -16.19 -22.96
N LEU A 968 -36.62 -15.76 -22.03
CA LEU A 968 -37.04 -15.26 -20.71
C LEU A 968 -37.48 -13.78 -20.72
N PHE A 969 -37.32 -13.07 -21.84
CA PHE A 969 -37.68 -11.66 -21.96
C PHE A 969 -38.60 -11.36 -23.15
N ASP A 970 -39.16 -12.38 -23.82
CA ASP A 970 -40.15 -12.16 -24.86
C ASP A 970 -41.56 -12.03 -24.25
N THR A 971 -41.89 -10.84 -23.75
CA THR A 971 -43.28 -10.45 -23.49
C THR A 971 -43.83 -9.75 -24.73
N THR A 972 -43.99 -10.50 -25.83
CA THR A 972 -44.86 -10.12 -26.94
C THR A 972 -45.81 -11.22 -27.39
N ASP A 973 -46.51 -11.87 -26.46
CA ASP A 973 -47.76 -12.57 -26.79
C ASP A 973 -48.91 -11.57 -26.92
N ARG A 974 -49.08 -11.03 -28.14
CA ARG A 974 -50.37 -10.50 -28.58
C ARG A 974 -51.33 -11.67 -28.78
N ALA A 975 -52.34 -11.69 -27.93
CA ALA A 975 -53.52 -12.52 -28.07
C ALA A 975 -54.13 -12.43 -29.47
N THR A 976 -54.14 -13.55 -30.20
CA THR A 976 -55.14 -13.86 -31.22
C THR A 976 -55.80 -15.18 -30.86
N PHE A 977 -57.06 -15.07 -30.44
CA PHE A 977 -57.99 -16.18 -30.22
C PHE A 977 -58.14 -17.04 -31.48
N PRO A 978 -58.16 -18.38 -31.37
CA PRO A 978 -58.90 -19.21 -32.31
C PRO A 978 -60.34 -19.36 -31.84
N ARG A 979 -61.28 -18.90 -32.68
CA ARG A 979 -62.71 -19.26 -32.59
C ARG A 979 -62.83 -20.78 -32.78
N THR A 980 -63.46 -21.43 -31.82
CA THR A 980 -64.12 -22.72 -32.02
C THR A 980 -65.38 -22.50 -32.86
N SER A 981 -65.45 -23.15 -34.02
CA SER A 981 -66.72 -23.58 -34.60
C SER A 981 -66.54 -25.00 -35.09
N GLU A 982 -67.25 -25.90 -34.42
CA GLU A 982 -67.47 -27.27 -34.83
C GLU A 982 -68.03 -27.40 -36.25
N SER A 983 -67.82 -28.61 -36.76
CA SER A 983 -68.71 -29.38 -37.64
C SER A 983 -68.45 -29.36 -39.17
N GLN A 984 -67.69 -30.41 -39.55
CA GLN A 984 -68.15 -31.48 -40.47
C GLN A 984 -68.02 -31.28 -42.01
N PRO A 985 -68.08 -32.37 -42.81
CA PRO A 985 -66.89 -32.88 -43.51
C PRO A 985 -67.07 -33.01 -45.04
N GLY A 986 -66.00 -33.44 -45.72
CA GLY A 986 -66.06 -34.09 -47.03
C GLY A 986 -65.77 -33.19 -48.22
N HIS A 987 -64.56 -33.29 -48.77
CA HIS A 987 -64.25 -34.19 -49.89
C HIS A 987 -62.76 -34.14 -50.21
#